data_AF-A0A372K170-F1
#
_entry.id   AF-A0A372K170-F1
#
_cell.length_a   1.000
_cell.length_b   1.000
_cell.length_c   1.000
_cell.angle_alpha   90.00
_cell.angle_beta   90.00
_cell.angle_gamma   90.00
#
_symmetry.space_group_name_H-M   'P 1'
#
loop_
_entity.id
_entity.type
_entity.pdbx_description
1 polymer ?
#
loop_
_entity_poly.entity_id
_entity_poly.type
_entity_poly.pdbx_seq_one_letter_code
_entity_poly.pdbx_strand_id
1 'polypeptide(L)'
;MHEKYVPSDVESAAQGQWRAVDAYKTTEITDKPKFYCVSMLPYPSGKLHMGHVRNYTINDVMYRYLRMNGHNVLMPMGWDAFGMPAENAAMANNVPPAKWTYDNIAYMKKQMQSMGLAIDWSREVATCSPDYYKWNQWLFLKMLEKGIAYKKTGTVNWDPIDQTVLANEQVIDGRGWRSGALVEKREIPMYYMRITQYADELLNDLEGLGWPERVKIMQQNWIGKSFGVNFGFPYEIDGEQKLLRVFTTRADTIMGVTFCAIAAEHPLATRLAQDKPELQAFIEECKRGGVAEADVATMEKKGMGTGFYVTHPLTQERVEVWIGNYVLMSYGEGAVMGVPAHDERDFAFVKKYGLPIKQVVAVEGKEFSTDAWQEWYGEKTGTLVNSGKYDGMGYTQAVDAIASDLKELGLGDKQITYRLRDWGVSRQRYWGTPIPIIHCPTCGDVPVPEKDLPVVLPEDLVPDGTGNPLAKSEAFVNCTCPTCGGAAKRETDTMDTFVDSSWYFYRYAAPDAKTMVDERTDYWAPMDQYIGGIEHAILHLLYSRFWAKVMRDMGLVKFNEPAKNLLTQGMVLNETFYRESDAGKKTWYNPADVTVTHDDKGRPVGAVLNSDGQPVVLGGVEKMSKSKNNGVDPQTLIDQHGADTARLFVMFAAPPEQQLEWSGAGVEGASRFLRRVWGFGHANEAALRERASFDAAQLGETDKVLRREIYSVLKQADFDYQRLQYNTVVSAAMKMLNALDSAKGANPAVLRECYSVMLRVLYPVVPHATFQLWQELGYADEFGTLLDAPWPKVDEKALEQAEIELVLQVNGKVRGAVKVAKDAPREEIEKAALAHEMFAKFSEGNAPRKIVVVPGRLVNIVV
;
A
#
# COMPACT_ATOMS: atom_id res chain seq x y z
N MET A 1 -26.36 -35.21 -8.63
CA MET A 1 -25.90 -33.83 -8.86
C MET A 1 -26.84 -33.13 -9.86
N HIS A 2 -27.10 -31.82 -9.76
CA HIS A 2 -27.87 -31.10 -10.78
C HIS A 2 -27.07 -30.95 -12.09
N GLU A 3 -27.71 -31.10 -13.25
CA GLU A 3 -27.03 -31.00 -14.56
C GLU A 3 -26.46 -29.60 -14.82
N LYS A 4 -27.26 -28.57 -14.55
CA LYS A 4 -26.88 -27.17 -14.76
C LYS A 4 -26.22 -26.61 -13.49
N TYR A 5 -25.13 -25.89 -13.69
CA TYR A 5 -24.51 -25.08 -12.64
C TYR A 5 -25.39 -23.85 -12.35
N VAL A 6 -25.98 -23.81 -11.16
CA VAL A 6 -26.77 -22.68 -10.65
C VAL A 6 -26.01 -22.08 -9.46
N PRO A 7 -25.25 -20.98 -9.66
CA PRO A 7 -24.36 -20.45 -8.62
C PRO A 7 -25.08 -20.13 -7.31
N SER A 8 -26.28 -19.54 -7.37
CA SER A 8 -27.04 -19.15 -6.17
C SER A 8 -27.29 -20.31 -5.21
N ASP A 9 -27.63 -21.49 -5.74
CA ASP A 9 -27.99 -22.66 -4.95
C ASP A 9 -26.74 -23.29 -4.34
N VAL A 10 -25.68 -23.39 -5.15
CA VAL A 10 -24.38 -23.94 -4.77
C VAL A 10 -23.70 -23.06 -3.70
N GLU A 11 -23.68 -21.76 -3.90
CA GLU A 11 -23.03 -20.79 -3.00
C GLU A 11 -23.77 -20.72 -1.67
N SER A 12 -25.11 -20.64 -1.70
CA SER A 12 -25.93 -20.64 -0.48
C SER A 12 -25.76 -21.92 0.34
N ALA A 13 -25.74 -23.09 -0.32
CA ALA A 13 -25.53 -24.37 0.34
C ALA A 13 -24.14 -24.46 1.01
N ALA A 14 -23.07 -24.14 0.28
CA ALA A 14 -21.71 -24.18 0.81
C ALA A 14 -21.52 -23.21 1.99
N GLN A 15 -21.96 -21.96 1.84
CA GLN A 15 -21.87 -20.95 2.89
C GLN A 15 -22.72 -21.31 4.11
N GLY A 16 -23.90 -21.89 3.90
CA GLY A 16 -24.76 -22.39 4.97
C GLY A 16 -24.05 -23.45 5.81
N GLN A 17 -23.38 -24.42 5.17
CA GLN A 17 -22.61 -25.45 5.86
C GLN A 17 -21.41 -24.87 6.62
N TRP A 18 -20.64 -23.96 6.01
CA TRP A 18 -19.50 -23.35 6.68
C TRP A 18 -19.92 -22.54 7.92
N ARG A 19 -21.04 -21.81 7.85
CA ARG A 19 -21.60 -21.09 9.01
C ARG A 19 -22.09 -22.04 10.10
N ALA A 20 -22.75 -23.14 9.74
CA ALA A 20 -23.31 -24.08 10.71
C ALA A 20 -22.26 -24.75 11.60
N VAL A 21 -21.00 -24.82 11.15
CA VAL A 21 -19.89 -25.45 11.87
C VAL A 21 -18.81 -24.45 12.31
N ASP A 22 -19.07 -23.15 12.22
CA ASP A 22 -18.08 -22.08 12.47
C ASP A 22 -16.74 -22.35 11.75
N ALA A 23 -16.81 -22.74 10.48
CA ALA A 23 -15.70 -23.35 9.76
C ALA A 23 -14.40 -22.52 9.78
N TYR A 24 -14.49 -21.20 9.87
CA TYR A 24 -13.35 -20.27 9.82
C TYR A 24 -12.94 -19.73 11.19
N LYS A 25 -13.59 -20.16 12.28
CA LYS A 25 -13.21 -19.78 13.63
C LYS A 25 -11.86 -20.41 13.97
N THR A 26 -10.89 -19.58 14.33
CA THR A 26 -9.52 -20.03 14.61
C THR A 26 -9.14 -19.75 16.06
N THR A 27 -8.49 -20.71 16.71
CA THR A 27 -7.95 -20.61 18.08
C THR A 27 -6.45 -20.83 18.07
N GLU A 28 -5.76 -20.47 19.14
CA GLU A 28 -4.30 -20.59 19.27
C GLU A 28 -3.90 -22.07 19.51
N ILE A 29 -3.50 -22.76 18.45
CA ILE A 29 -3.16 -24.19 18.44
C ILE A 29 -1.65 -24.37 18.25
N THR A 30 -0.94 -24.95 19.22
CA THR A 30 0.53 -24.98 19.23
C THR A 30 1.19 -26.13 18.47
N ASP A 31 0.43 -27.16 18.08
CA ASP A 31 0.95 -28.32 17.33
C ASP A 31 0.90 -28.14 15.80
N LYS A 32 0.40 -27.00 15.32
CA LYS A 32 0.37 -26.61 13.90
C LYS A 32 1.18 -25.33 13.67
N PRO A 33 1.86 -25.19 12.53
CA PRO A 33 2.48 -23.92 12.17
C PRO A 33 1.39 -22.85 11.98
N LYS A 34 1.49 -21.76 12.73
CA LYS A 34 0.56 -20.62 12.59
C LYS A 34 0.87 -19.85 11.32
N PHE A 35 -0.17 -19.26 10.72
CA PHE A 35 -0.02 -18.26 9.67
C PHE A 35 -1.04 -17.14 9.86
N TYR A 36 -0.56 -15.92 10.10
CA TYR A 36 -1.40 -14.76 10.30
C TYR A 36 -1.41 -13.87 9.05
N CYS A 37 -2.52 -13.89 8.31
CA CYS A 37 -2.68 -13.12 7.07
C CYS A 37 -3.74 -12.04 7.23
N VAL A 38 -3.35 -10.78 7.06
CA VAL A 38 -4.26 -9.65 7.26
C VAL A 38 -4.35 -8.82 5.98
N SER A 39 -5.58 -8.58 5.55
CA SER A 39 -5.90 -7.58 4.54
C SER A 39 -6.17 -6.24 5.21
N MET A 40 -5.78 -5.13 4.57
CA MET A 40 -6.21 -3.80 4.98
C MET A 40 -7.73 -3.75 5.15
N LEU A 41 -8.17 -3.45 6.37
CA LEU A 41 -9.60 -3.33 6.68
C LEU A 41 -10.24 -2.16 5.90
N PRO A 42 -11.50 -2.25 5.47
CA PRO A 42 -12.15 -1.20 4.70
C PRO A 42 -12.69 -0.07 5.57
N TYR A 43 -12.81 1.11 4.97
CA TYR A 43 -13.66 2.19 5.48
C TYR A 43 -15.14 1.87 5.19
N PRO A 44 -16.05 1.85 6.18
CA PRO A 44 -17.48 1.58 6.02
C PRO A 44 -18.24 2.79 5.48
N SER A 45 -17.84 3.26 4.31
CA SER A 45 -18.32 4.49 3.67
C SER A 45 -19.36 4.23 2.58
N GLY A 46 -20.05 3.08 2.59
CA GLY A 46 -21.05 2.70 1.60
C GLY A 46 -20.95 1.22 1.22
N LYS A 47 -20.63 0.94 -0.05
CA LYS A 47 -20.50 -0.42 -0.59
C LYS A 47 -19.05 -0.79 -0.91
N LEU A 48 -18.79 -2.10 -0.99
CA LEU A 48 -17.57 -2.63 -1.59
C LEU A 48 -17.54 -2.37 -3.11
N HIS A 49 -16.36 -2.51 -3.69
CA HIS A 49 -16.12 -2.47 -5.14
C HIS A 49 -15.10 -3.54 -5.51
N MET A 50 -14.90 -3.82 -6.80
CA MET A 50 -14.02 -4.91 -7.24
C MET A 50 -12.55 -4.80 -6.79
N GLY A 51 -12.05 -3.58 -6.51
CA GLY A 51 -10.75 -3.40 -5.82
C GLY A 51 -10.69 -4.06 -4.42
N HIS A 52 -11.76 -3.96 -3.63
CA HIS A 52 -11.88 -4.65 -2.35
C HIS A 52 -11.97 -6.16 -2.54
N VAL A 53 -12.79 -6.62 -3.49
CA VAL A 53 -12.92 -8.05 -3.80
C VAL A 53 -11.57 -8.65 -4.18
N ARG A 54 -10.77 -7.95 -5.00
CA ARG A 54 -9.42 -8.40 -5.35
C ARG A 54 -8.55 -8.57 -4.12
N ASN A 55 -8.44 -7.56 -3.27
CA ASN A 55 -7.62 -7.63 -2.05
C ASN A 55 -8.03 -8.78 -1.12
N TYR A 56 -9.32 -8.91 -0.83
CA TYR A 56 -9.81 -9.94 0.12
C TYR A 56 -9.79 -11.35 -0.47
N THR A 57 -9.98 -11.49 -1.79
CA THR A 57 -9.85 -12.80 -2.47
C THR A 57 -8.40 -13.28 -2.47
N ILE A 58 -7.40 -12.41 -2.63
CA ILE A 58 -5.97 -12.78 -2.54
C ILE A 58 -5.67 -13.42 -1.17
N ASN A 59 -6.18 -12.84 -0.09
CA ASN A 59 -6.02 -13.37 1.27
C ASN A 59 -6.75 -14.72 1.43
N ASP A 60 -8.02 -14.80 0.99
CA ASP A 60 -8.80 -16.02 1.09
C ASP A 60 -8.20 -17.21 0.30
N VAL A 61 -7.62 -16.93 -0.87
CA VAL A 61 -6.88 -17.92 -1.67
C VAL A 61 -5.67 -18.44 -0.88
N MET A 62 -4.91 -17.54 -0.26
CA MET A 62 -3.78 -17.93 0.60
C MET A 62 -4.23 -18.74 1.81
N TYR A 63 -5.31 -18.31 2.46
CA TYR A 63 -5.90 -18.98 3.62
C TYR A 63 -6.23 -20.45 3.32
N ARG A 64 -6.98 -20.68 2.24
CA ARG A 64 -7.45 -22.02 1.86
C ARG A 64 -6.29 -22.91 1.45
N TYR A 65 -5.32 -22.38 0.68
CA TYR A 65 -4.11 -23.12 0.32
C TYR A 65 -3.31 -23.55 1.55
N LEU A 66 -3.04 -22.63 2.48
CA LEU A 66 -2.24 -22.93 3.67
C LEU A 66 -2.96 -23.86 4.64
N ARG A 67 -4.28 -23.75 4.77
CA ARG A 67 -5.10 -24.65 5.60
C ARG A 67 -5.05 -26.09 5.09
N MET A 68 -5.15 -26.30 3.78
CA MET A 68 -4.96 -27.64 3.16
C MET A 68 -3.53 -28.17 3.30
N ASN A 69 -2.56 -27.29 3.54
CA ASN A 69 -1.17 -27.62 3.86
C ASN A 69 -0.92 -27.75 5.38
N GLY A 70 -1.97 -27.83 6.20
CA GLY A 70 -1.89 -28.14 7.62
C GLY A 70 -1.56 -26.96 8.54
N HIS A 71 -1.58 -25.72 8.04
CA HIS A 71 -1.33 -24.54 8.87
C HIS A 71 -2.57 -24.17 9.71
N ASN A 72 -2.31 -23.57 10.88
CA ASN A 72 -3.33 -22.87 11.65
C ASN A 72 -3.42 -21.42 11.15
N VAL A 73 -4.38 -21.14 10.27
CA VAL A 73 -4.45 -19.85 9.57
C VAL A 73 -5.50 -18.93 10.19
N LEU A 74 -5.12 -17.68 10.42
CA LEU A 74 -6.04 -16.62 10.85
C LEU A 74 -6.19 -15.58 9.73
N MET A 75 -7.44 -15.42 9.26
CA MET A 75 -7.88 -14.33 8.38
C MET A 75 -8.98 -13.54 9.10
N PRO A 76 -8.65 -12.42 9.75
CA PRO A 76 -9.63 -11.58 10.44
C PRO A 76 -10.19 -10.51 9.50
N MET A 77 -11.24 -9.81 9.95
CA MET A 77 -11.76 -8.62 9.29
C MET A 77 -12.42 -7.70 10.31
N GLY A 78 -12.58 -6.43 9.95
CA GLY A 78 -13.12 -5.39 10.79
C GLY A 78 -13.34 -4.12 9.97
N TRP A 79 -13.55 -3.00 10.64
CA TRP A 79 -14.01 -1.77 10.01
C TRP A 79 -13.24 -0.56 10.52
N ASP A 80 -12.54 0.15 9.63
CA ASP A 80 -11.92 1.44 9.96
C ASP A 80 -12.98 2.52 9.89
N ALA A 81 -13.68 2.71 11.01
CA ALA A 81 -15.03 3.23 11.06
C ALA A 81 -15.13 4.72 11.42
N PHE A 82 -14.03 5.33 11.89
CA PHE A 82 -13.95 6.77 12.12
C PHE A 82 -13.54 7.54 10.85
N GLY A 83 -13.68 8.87 10.91
CA GLY A 83 -13.14 9.80 9.91
C GLY A 83 -14.16 10.46 8.99
N MET A 84 -13.63 11.39 8.19
CA MET A 84 -14.40 12.28 7.31
C MET A 84 -15.31 11.59 6.29
N PRO A 85 -15.03 10.40 5.71
CA PRO A 85 -15.95 9.78 4.76
C PRO A 85 -17.34 9.52 5.35
N ALA A 86 -17.41 9.06 6.61
CA ALA A 86 -18.68 8.84 7.30
C ALA A 86 -19.33 10.17 7.70
N GLU A 87 -18.55 11.12 8.22
CA GLU A 87 -19.04 12.45 8.64
C GLU A 87 -19.68 13.22 7.47
N ASN A 88 -19.01 13.27 6.31
CA ASN A 88 -19.54 13.97 5.12
C ASN A 88 -20.78 13.29 4.55
N ALA A 89 -20.82 11.96 4.55
CA ALA A 89 -21.97 11.21 4.03
C ALA A 89 -23.18 11.35 4.96
N ALA A 90 -22.94 11.36 6.27
CA ALA A 90 -23.93 11.67 7.30
C ALA A 90 -24.52 13.08 7.13
N MET A 91 -23.68 14.09 6.91
CA MET A 91 -24.11 15.46 6.61
C MET A 91 -24.99 15.52 5.35
N ALA A 92 -24.55 14.89 4.25
CA ALA A 92 -25.27 14.91 2.98
C ALA A 92 -26.64 14.23 3.05
N ASN A 93 -26.83 13.28 3.98
CA ASN A 93 -28.09 12.53 4.16
C ASN A 93 -28.86 12.93 5.42
N ASN A 94 -28.38 13.94 6.17
CA ASN A 94 -28.97 14.41 7.42
C ASN A 94 -29.22 13.28 8.45
N VAL A 95 -28.22 12.42 8.66
CA VAL A 95 -28.24 11.32 9.63
C VAL A 95 -27.01 11.36 10.55
N PRO A 96 -27.05 10.80 11.77
CA PRO A 96 -25.85 10.68 12.59
C PRO A 96 -24.77 9.80 11.94
N PRO A 97 -23.48 10.19 11.99
CA PRO A 97 -22.36 9.38 11.50
C PRO A 97 -22.31 7.95 12.04
N ALA A 98 -22.69 7.74 13.31
CA ALA A 98 -22.78 6.42 13.93
C ALA A 98 -23.75 5.51 13.17
N LYS A 99 -24.97 6.00 12.96
CA LYS A 99 -26.00 5.26 12.23
C LYS A 99 -25.56 4.92 10.80
N TRP A 100 -25.03 5.91 10.07
CA TRP A 100 -24.52 5.70 8.70
C TRP A 100 -23.43 4.62 8.67
N THR A 101 -22.51 4.68 9.64
CA THR A 101 -21.39 3.74 9.77
C THR A 101 -21.87 2.31 10.02
N TYR A 102 -22.73 2.10 11.02
CA TYR A 102 -23.21 0.76 11.36
C TYR A 102 -24.10 0.14 10.25
N ASP A 103 -24.93 0.96 9.57
CA ASP A 103 -25.72 0.50 8.42
C ASP A 103 -24.80 0.01 7.28
N ASN A 104 -23.71 0.74 7.00
CA ASN A 104 -22.74 0.35 5.98
C ASN A 104 -21.91 -0.88 6.39
N ILE A 105 -21.52 -0.97 7.66
CA ILE A 105 -20.86 -2.17 8.21
C ILE A 105 -21.74 -3.40 7.94
N ALA A 106 -23.03 -3.34 8.30
CA ALA A 106 -23.96 -4.45 8.08
C ALA A 106 -24.08 -4.83 6.60
N TYR A 107 -24.17 -3.83 5.71
CA TYR A 107 -24.26 -4.06 4.27
C TYR A 107 -22.97 -4.66 3.68
N MET A 108 -21.82 -4.07 3.98
CA MET A 108 -20.52 -4.54 3.47
C MET A 108 -20.17 -5.92 4.04
N LYS A 109 -20.53 -6.20 5.29
CA LYS A 109 -20.40 -7.54 5.89
C LYS A 109 -21.18 -8.57 5.10
N LYS A 110 -22.43 -8.26 4.72
CA LYS A 110 -23.24 -9.13 3.85
C LYS A 110 -22.57 -9.38 2.51
N GLN A 111 -21.96 -8.35 1.89
CA GLN A 111 -21.21 -8.51 0.64
C GLN A 111 -19.98 -9.42 0.80
N MET A 112 -19.24 -9.31 1.91
CA MET A 112 -18.11 -10.21 2.18
C MET A 112 -18.56 -11.66 2.43
N GLN A 113 -19.68 -11.83 3.12
CA GLN A 113 -20.27 -13.14 3.38
C GLN A 113 -20.79 -13.79 2.09
N SER A 114 -21.42 -13.03 1.18
CA SER A 114 -21.87 -13.54 -0.11
C SER A 114 -20.70 -13.93 -1.03
N MET A 115 -19.55 -13.28 -0.89
CA MET A 115 -18.30 -13.67 -1.55
C MET A 115 -17.68 -14.97 -1.02
N GLY A 116 -18.16 -15.51 0.10
CA GLY A 116 -17.65 -16.73 0.72
C GLY A 116 -16.21 -16.62 1.23
N LEU A 117 -15.82 -15.44 1.74
CA LEU A 117 -14.49 -15.23 2.31
C LEU A 117 -14.35 -15.99 3.66
N ALA A 118 -13.20 -16.61 3.88
CA ALA A 118 -12.84 -17.43 5.04
C ALA A 118 -12.47 -16.58 6.27
N ILE A 119 -13.30 -15.57 6.56
CA ILE A 119 -13.11 -14.61 7.63
C ILE A 119 -13.55 -15.22 8.96
N ASP A 120 -12.71 -15.11 9.98
CA ASP A 120 -13.09 -15.36 11.38
C ASP A 120 -13.89 -14.17 11.92
N TRP A 121 -15.22 -14.21 11.71
CA TRP A 121 -16.13 -13.16 12.17
C TRP A 121 -16.26 -13.07 13.70
N SER A 122 -15.76 -14.06 14.46
CA SER A 122 -15.71 -13.95 15.93
C SER A 122 -14.69 -12.93 16.42
N ARG A 123 -13.80 -12.48 15.52
CA ARG A 123 -12.75 -11.48 15.77
C ARG A 123 -13.04 -10.12 15.14
N GLU A 124 -14.28 -9.89 14.72
CA GLU A 124 -14.69 -8.62 14.13
C GLU A 124 -14.49 -7.45 15.10
N VAL A 125 -13.86 -6.37 14.61
CA VAL A 125 -13.78 -5.09 15.33
C VAL A 125 -14.33 -3.95 14.48
N ALA A 126 -14.96 -2.98 15.13
CA ALA A 126 -15.26 -1.68 14.54
C ALA A 126 -14.52 -0.62 15.33
N THR A 127 -13.64 0.15 14.67
CA THR A 127 -12.76 1.08 15.40
C THR A 127 -13.51 2.22 16.10
N CYS A 128 -14.72 2.53 15.63
CA CYS A 128 -15.62 3.51 16.25
C CYS A 128 -16.32 3.01 17.52
N SER A 129 -16.17 1.73 17.89
CA SER A 129 -16.77 1.19 19.12
C SER A 129 -15.98 1.61 20.37
N PRO A 130 -16.66 1.99 21.48
CA PRO A 130 -15.99 2.28 22.75
C PRO A 130 -15.12 1.14 23.26
N ASP A 131 -15.46 -0.11 22.95
CA ASP A 131 -14.66 -1.27 23.34
C ASP A 131 -13.31 -1.35 22.64
N TYR A 132 -13.18 -0.70 21.48
CA TYR A 132 -11.94 -0.56 20.74
C TYR A 132 -11.18 0.71 21.16
N TYR A 133 -11.78 1.89 20.97
CA TYR A 133 -11.04 3.15 21.10
C TYR A 133 -10.70 3.53 22.54
N LYS A 134 -11.28 2.87 23.56
CA LYS A 134 -10.79 3.00 24.94
C LYS A 134 -9.30 2.69 25.05
N TRP A 135 -8.79 1.79 24.20
CA TRP A 135 -7.39 1.42 24.17
C TRP A 135 -6.51 2.44 23.45
N ASN A 136 -7.04 3.14 22.45
CA ASN A 136 -6.38 4.33 21.87
C ASN A 136 -6.17 5.39 22.96
N GLN A 137 -7.23 5.66 23.73
CA GLN A 137 -7.20 6.64 24.82
C GLN A 137 -6.22 6.22 25.92
N TRP A 138 -6.29 4.96 26.36
CA TRP A 138 -5.38 4.43 27.35
C TRP A 138 -3.92 4.52 26.92
N LEU A 139 -3.60 4.06 25.70
CA LEU A 139 -2.24 4.08 25.19
C LEU A 139 -1.73 5.52 24.99
N PHE A 140 -2.60 6.44 24.56
CA PHE A 140 -2.26 7.86 24.48
C PHE A 140 -1.85 8.44 25.84
N LEU A 141 -2.59 8.11 26.92
CA LEU A 141 -2.21 8.53 28.27
C LEU A 141 -0.86 7.95 28.69
N LYS A 142 -0.58 6.69 28.37
CA LYS A 142 0.74 6.07 28.61
C LYS A 142 1.86 6.71 27.80
N MET A 143 1.59 7.07 26.55
CA MET A 143 2.54 7.82 25.72
C MET A 143 2.78 9.23 26.30
N LEU A 144 1.76 9.87 26.86
CA LEU A 144 1.89 11.19 27.51
C LEU A 144 2.75 11.11 28.77
N GLU A 145 2.50 10.11 29.63
CA GLU A 145 3.32 9.83 30.83
C GLU A 145 4.80 9.59 30.48
N LYS A 146 5.08 8.95 29.34
CA LYS A 146 6.43 8.65 28.85
C LYS A 146 7.06 9.77 28.01
N GLY A 147 6.33 10.87 27.77
CA GLY A 147 6.79 11.99 26.93
C GLY A 147 6.82 11.68 25.43
N ILE A 148 6.29 10.54 25.00
CA ILE A 148 6.12 10.15 23.59
C ILE A 148 4.98 10.97 22.97
N ALA A 149 3.87 11.16 23.68
CA ALA A 149 2.85 12.13 23.31
C ALA A 149 3.08 13.46 24.06
N TYR A 150 2.82 14.59 23.42
CA TYR A 150 2.99 15.91 24.01
C TYR A 150 2.14 16.96 23.30
N LYS A 151 1.88 18.09 23.97
CA LYS A 151 1.16 19.24 23.39
C LYS A 151 2.14 20.30 22.91
N LYS A 152 1.88 20.87 21.73
CA LYS A 152 2.63 21.99 21.16
C LYS A 152 1.72 22.84 20.26
N THR A 153 1.93 24.15 20.24
CA THR A 153 1.31 25.01 19.22
C THR A 153 2.00 24.79 17.87
N GLY A 154 1.21 24.45 16.86
CA GLY A 154 1.69 24.25 15.50
C GLY A 154 0.93 25.12 14.50
N THR A 155 1.62 25.49 13.42
CA THR A 155 0.97 26.07 12.24
C THR A 155 0.31 24.96 11.44
N VAL A 156 -0.97 25.11 11.16
CA VAL A 156 -1.80 24.11 10.47
C VAL A 156 -2.39 24.67 9.18
N ASN A 157 -2.67 23.77 8.24
CA ASN A 157 -3.50 24.07 7.08
C ASN A 157 -4.96 24.07 7.54
N TRP A 158 -5.64 25.20 7.46
CA TRP A 158 -7.05 25.33 7.83
C TRP A 158 -7.91 25.50 6.59
N ASP A 159 -8.89 24.62 6.41
CA ASP A 159 -9.92 24.78 5.39
C ASP A 159 -11.07 25.65 5.95
N PRO A 160 -11.34 26.84 5.39
CA PRO A 160 -12.39 27.72 5.88
C PRO A 160 -13.80 27.27 5.49
N ILE A 161 -13.97 26.37 4.52
CA ILE A 161 -15.27 25.80 4.17
C ILE A 161 -15.54 24.57 5.03
N ASP A 162 -14.59 23.64 5.07
CA ASP A 162 -14.73 22.43 5.87
C ASP A 162 -14.55 22.73 7.38
N GLN A 163 -14.06 23.91 7.75
CA GLN A 163 -13.79 24.33 9.14
C GLN A 163 -12.94 23.29 9.88
N THR A 164 -11.75 22.99 9.33
CA THR A 164 -10.85 21.95 9.87
C THR A 164 -9.40 22.15 9.56
N VAL A 165 -8.58 21.53 10.39
CA VAL A 165 -7.21 21.23 10.00
C VAL A 165 -7.18 20.15 8.91
N LEU A 166 -6.40 20.42 7.88
CA LEU A 166 -6.00 19.49 6.83
C LEU A 166 -4.55 19.06 7.08
N ALA A 167 -4.24 17.79 6.82
CA ALA A 167 -2.86 17.35 6.69
C ALA A 167 -2.21 18.02 5.46
N ASN A 168 -0.88 18.03 5.37
CA ASN A 168 -0.18 18.62 4.21
C ASN A 168 -0.60 17.94 2.90
N GLU A 169 -0.87 16.63 2.95
CA GLU A 169 -1.26 15.79 1.83
C GLU A 169 -2.71 16.03 1.37
N GLN A 170 -3.50 16.75 2.16
CA GLN A 170 -4.89 17.10 1.89
C GLN A 170 -5.03 18.50 1.27
N VAL A 171 -3.91 19.18 1.01
CA VAL A 171 -3.85 20.45 0.31
C VAL A 171 -3.31 20.19 -1.08
N ILE A 172 -4.08 20.53 -2.11
CA ILE A 172 -3.71 20.37 -3.53
C ILE A 172 -3.70 21.78 -4.14
N ASP A 173 -2.55 22.21 -4.66
CA ASP A 173 -2.37 23.54 -5.26
C ASP A 173 -2.81 24.68 -4.30
N GLY A 174 -2.46 24.55 -3.01
CA GLY A 174 -2.85 25.51 -1.97
C GLY A 174 -4.34 25.52 -1.61
N ARG A 175 -5.13 24.57 -2.12
CA ARG A 175 -6.57 24.46 -1.87
C ARG A 175 -6.93 23.17 -1.15
N GLY A 176 -8.00 23.19 -0.38
CA GLY A 176 -8.54 21.99 0.26
C GLY A 176 -8.93 20.99 -0.82
N TRP A 177 -8.41 19.76 -0.75
CA TRP A 177 -8.61 18.75 -1.80
C TRP A 177 -10.07 18.36 -2.08
N ARG A 178 -10.99 18.68 -1.15
CA ARG A 178 -12.44 18.46 -1.29
C ARG A 178 -13.20 19.74 -1.56
N SER A 179 -13.03 20.74 -0.70
CA SER A 179 -13.77 22.01 -0.78
C SER A 179 -13.36 22.86 -1.99
N GLY A 180 -12.12 22.69 -2.47
CA GLY A 180 -11.49 23.62 -3.42
C GLY A 180 -11.22 25.01 -2.83
N ALA A 181 -11.48 25.22 -1.54
CA ALA A 181 -11.27 26.48 -0.85
C ALA A 181 -9.78 26.78 -0.71
N LEU A 182 -9.41 28.05 -0.72
CA LEU A 182 -8.03 28.44 -0.42
C LEU A 182 -7.76 28.13 1.06
N VAL A 183 -6.67 27.41 1.34
CA VAL A 183 -6.30 27.02 2.70
C VAL A 183 -5.68 28.20 3.43
N GLU A 184 -6.07 28.39 4.67
CA GLU A 184 -5.50 29.40 5.59
C GLU A 184 -4.41 28.77 6.47
N LYS A 185 -3.50 29.59 6.96
CA LYS A 185 -2.58 29.21 8.04
C LYS A 185 -3.15 29.64 9.37
N ARG A 186 -3.24 28.72 10.34
CA ARG A 186 -3.63 29.02 11.72
C ARG A 186 -2.64 28.43 12.70
N GLU A 187 -2.47 29.09 13.84
CA GLU A 187 -1.71 28.54 14.97
C GLU A 187 -2.70 27.96 15.98
N ILE A 188 -2.59 26.65 16.22
CA ILE A 188 -3.50 25.94 17.12
C ILE A 188 -2.68 25.01 18.03
N PRO A 189 -2.96 24.97 19.35
CA PRO A 189 -2.42 23.95 20.23
C PRO A 189 -2.91 22.56 19.81
N MET A 190 -2.00 21.63 19.57
CA MET A 190 -2.33 20.25 19.18
C MET A 190 -1.48 19.23 19.92
N TYR A 191 -1.94 17.99 19.95
CA TYR A 191 -1.16 16.86 20.44
C TYR A 191 -0.38 16.21 19.30
N TYR A 192 0.86 15.87 19.61
CA TYR A 192 1.81 15.25 18.71
C TYR A 192 2.38 13.98 19.34
N MET A 193 2.72 13.02 18.50
CA MET A 193 3.48 11.83 18.87
C MET A 193 4.90 11.95 18.32
N ARG A 194 5.90 11.75 19.20
CA ARG A 194 7.33 11.83 18.91
C ARG A 194 7.81 10.66 18.07
N ILE A 195 7.25 10.45 16.89
CA ILE A 195 7.73 9.40 15.96
C ILE A 195 9.19 9.63 15.56
N THR A 196 9.68 10.89 15.60
CA THR A 196 11.07 11.21 15.29
C THR A 196 12.07 10.60 16.26
N GLN A 197 11.68 10.31 17.52
CA GLN A 197 12.56 9.60 18.47
C GLN A 197 12.87 8.15 18.02
N TYR A 198 12.03 7.59 17.15
CA TYR A 198 12.19 6.25 16.56
C TYR A 198 12.74 6.31 15.12
N ALA A 199 13.14 7.47 14.60
CA ALA A 199 13.47 7.63 13.18
C ALA A 199 14.61 6.71 12.72
N ASP A 200 15.64 6.53 13.54
CA ASP A 200 16.75 5.61 13.24
C ASP A 200 16.32 4.16 13.23
N GLU A 201 15.54 3.75 14.22
CA GLU A 201 15.04 2.38 14.30
C GLU A 201 14.06 2.06 13.16
N LEU A 202 13.17 3.00 12.83
CA LEU A 202 12.27 2.91 11.68
C LEU A 202 13.03 2.87 10.36
N LEU A 203 14.20 3.50 10.25
CA LEU A 203 14.99 3.46 9.03
C LEU A 203 15.77 2.14 8.91
N ASN A 204 16.46 1.75 9.98
CA ASN A 204 17.33 0.58 10.00
C ASN A 204 16.54 -0.73 9.87
N ASP A 205 15.41 -0.85 10.57
CA ASP A 205 14.59 -2.07 10.57
C ASP A 205 13.81 -2.29 9.26
N LEU A 206 13.97 -1.42 8.25
CA LEU A 206 13.53 -1.72 6.88
C LEU A 206 14.37 -2.85 6.26
N GLU A 207 15.61 -3.02 6.72
CA GLU A 207 16.47 -4.12 6.32
C GLU A 207 15.92 -5.44 6.88
N GLY A 208 15.86 -6.49 6.04
CA GLY A 208 15.33 -7.79 6.43
C GLY A 208 13.81 -7.97 6.32
N LEU A 209 13.05 -6.90 6.05
CA LEU A 209 11.61 -7.02 5.77
C LEU A 209 11.36 -7.62 4.37
N GLY A 210 10.46 -8.60 4.29
CA GLY A 210 9.93 -9.16 3.04
C GLY A 210 8.94 -8.22 2.33
N TRP A 211 9.29 -6.94 2.27
CA TRP A 211 8.47 -5.88 1.70
C TRP A 211 8.99 -5.48 0.32
N PRO A 212 8.12 -5.02 -0.60
CA PRO A 212 8.54 -4.56 -1.92
C PRO A 212 9.57 -3.43 -1.80
N GLU A 213 10.63 -3.50 -2.61
CA GLU A 213 11.74 -2.52 -2.55
C GLU A 213 11.25 -1.08 -2.74
N ARG A 214 10.27 -0.89 -3.62
CA ARG A 214 9.61 0.41 -3.82
C ARG A 214 9.03 1.00 -2.53
N VAL A 215 8.40 0.19 -1.68
CA VAL A 215 7.82 0.65 -0.41
C VAL A 215 8.93 1.05 0.56
N LYS A 216 9.99 0.25 0.66
CA LYS A 216 11.14 0.54 1.53
C LYS A 216 11.82 1.85 1.11
N ILE A 217 12.09 2.05 -0.18
CA ILE A 217 12.64 3.30 -0.72
C ILE A 217 11.73 4.50 -0.42
N MET A 218 10.41 4.35 -0.59
CA MET A 218 9.46 5.41 -0.25
C MET A 218 9.55 5.80 1.23
N GLN A 219 9.66 4.83 2.16
CA GLN A 219 9.83 5.12 3.58
C GLN A 219 11.21 5.71 3.90
N GLN A 220 12.30 5.22 3.30
CA GLN A 220 13.64 5.79 3.46
C GLN A 220 13.67 7.26 3.06
N ASN A 221 13.10 7.60 1.90
CA ASN A 221 13.01 8.97 1.39
C ASN A 221 12.09 9.86 2.24
N TRP A 222 11.05 9.27 2.83
CA TRP A 222 10.15 9.98 3.74
C TRP A 222 10.80 10.29 5.09
N ILE A 223 11.51 9.31 5.67
CA ILE A 223 12.26 9.48 6.91
C ILE A 223 13.39 10.49 6.68
N GLY A 224 14.10 10.35 5.56
CA GLY A 224 15.05 11.35 5.05
C GLY A 224 16.17 11.68 6.03
N LYS A 225 16.85 10.66 6.57
CA LYS A 225 18.02 10.86 7.45
C LYS A 225 19.14 11.54 6.68
N SER A 226 19.61 12.66 7.20
CA SER A 226 20.66 13.49 6.59
C SER A 226 21.77 13.75 7.60
N PHE A 227 23.01 13.53 7.19
CA PHE A 227 24.21 13.92 7.93
C PHE A 227 24.71 15.24 7.39
N GLY A 228 24.91 16.22 8.27
CA GLY A 228 25.33 17.55 7.85
C GLY A 228 25.99 18.32 8.99
N VAL A 229 26.11 19.62 8.79
CA VAL A 229 26.63 20.57 9.77
C VAL A 229 25.56 21.62 10.03
N ASN A 230 25.25 21.87 11.30
CA ASN A 230 24.45 23.00 11.74
C ASN A 230 25.39 24.08 12.25
N PHE A 231 25.31 25.26 11.66
CA PHE A 231 26.15 26.37 12.04
C PHE A 231 25.43 27.71 11.89
N GLY A 232 25.91 28.73 12.60
CA GLY A 232 25.34 30.06 12.64
C GLY A 232 26.18 31.10 11.90
N PHE A 233 25.52 31.97 11.15
CA PHE A 233 26.10 33.24 10.69
C PHE A 233 25.87 34.31 11.75
N PRO A 234 26.92 34.89 12.37
CA PRO A 234 26.75 35.95 13.36
C PRO A 234 26.13 37.21 12.77
N TYR A 235 25.27 37.87 13.55
CA TYR A 235 24.74 39.19 13.22
C TYR A 235 24.32 39.94 14.49
N GLU A 236 24.22 41.26 14.36
CA GLU A 236 23.68 42.13 15.39
C GLU A 236 22.37 42.74 14.91
N ILE A 237 21.33 42.70 15.74
CA ILE A 237 20.07 43.40 15.51
C ILE A 237 19.52 43.90 16.84
N ASP A 238 18.99 45.11 16.86
CA ASP A 238 18.41 45.72 18.08
C ASP A 238 19.38 45.74 19.29
N GLY A 239 20.69 45.80 19.04
CA GLY A 239 21.73 45.77 20.07
C GLY A 239 22.02 44.38 20.66
N GLU A 240 21.43 43.32 20.11
CA GLU A 240 21.66 41.94 20.52
C GLU A 240 22.49 41.17 19.49
N GLN A 241 23.52 40.46 19.96
CA GLN A 241 24.28 39.50 19.15
C GLN A 241 23.48 38.21 18.99
N LYS A 242 23.24 37.79 17.75
CA LYS A 242 22.46 36.61 17.39
C LYS A 242 23.17 35.78 16.33
N LEU A 243 22.70 34.55 16.13
CA LEU A 243 23.17 33.64 15.09
C LEU A 243 22.00 33.32 14.15
N LEU A 244 22.24 33.42 12.84
CA LEU A 244 21.32 32.88 11.84
C LEU A 244 21.75 31.44 11.57
N ARG A 245 21.09 30.48 12.22
CA ARG A 245 21.45 29.06 12.12
C ARG A 245 20.90 28.44 10.86
N VAL A 246 21.77 27.73 10.14
CA VAL A 246 21.44 26.95 8.96
C VAL A 246 21.89 25.51 9.14
N PHE A 247 21.24 24.60 8.41
CA PHE A 247 21.69 23.21 8.29
C PHE A 247 22.05 22.93 6.83
N THR A 248 23.18 22.25 6.61
CA THR A 248 23.60 21.83 5.26
C THR A 248 24.22 20.44 5.26
N THR A 249 23.93 19.66 4.22
CA THR A 249 24.64 18.40 3.91
C THR A 249 25.87 18.62 3.02
N ARG A 250 26.12 19.89 2.64
CA ARG A 250 27.22 20.35 1.79
C ARG A 250 28.10 21.36 2.52
N ALA A 251 28.52 21.04 3.74
CA ALA A 251 29.41 21.93 4.51
C ALA A 251 30.75 22.17 3.81
N ASP A 252 31.17 21.22 2.95
CA ASP A 252 32.32 21.34 2.05
C ASP A 252 32.27 22.60 1.17
N THR A 253 31.08 23.10 0.84
CA THR A 253 30.90 24.22 -0.07
C THR A 253 30.66 25.56 0.63
N ILE A 254 30.81 25.63 1.97
CA ILE A 254 30.53 26.83 2.76
C ILE A 254 31.26 28.09 2.23
N MET A 255 32.49 27.95 1.73
CA MET A 255 33.29 29.07 1.22
C MET A 255 32.71 29.71 -0.06
N GLY A 256 31.74 29.04 -0.69
CA GLY A 256 31.01 29.48 -1.88
C GLY A 256 29.68 30.15 -1.56
N VAL A 257 29.36 30.38 -0.28
CA VAL A 257 28.13 31.07 0.13
C VAL A 257 28.15 32.52 -0.37
N THR A 258 27.11 32.90 -1.12
CA THR A 258 26.96 34.28 -1.64
C THR A 258 25.71 34.99 -1.14
N PHE A 259 24.76 34.25 -0.55
CA PHE A 259 23.59 34.80 0.13
C PHE A 259 23.09 33.81 1.20
N CYS A 260 22.24 34.28 2.11
CA CYS A 260 21.42 33.43 2.99
C CYS A 260 19.96 33.66 2.65
N ALA A 261 19.13 32.62 2.72
CA ALA A 261 17.69 32.74 2.55
C ALA A 261 16.94 32.30 3.80
N ILE A 262 15.94 33.08 4.21
CA ILE A 262 15.07 32.80 5.36
C ILE A 262 13.61 32.64 4.91
N ALA A 263 12.86 31.83 5.66
CA ALA A 263 11.42 31.66 5.47
C ALA A 263 10.67 32.99 5.71
N ALA A 264 9.51 33.16 5.07
CA ALA A 264 8.68 34.35 5.26
C ALA A 264 8.17 34.50 6.70
N GLU A 265 7.97 33.38 7.39
CA GLU A 265 7.56 33.30 8.79
C GLU A 265 8.71 33.43 9.79
N HIS A 266 9.97 33.52 9.31
CA HIS A 266 11.12 33.62 10.19
C HIS A 266 11.03 34.91 11.04
N PRO A 267 11.32 34.88 12.35
CA PRO A 267 11.23 36.08 13.20
C PRO A 267 12.03 37.27 12.68
N LEU A 268 13.21 36.99 12.10
CA LEU A 268 14.03 38.01 11.42
C LEU A 268 13.33 38.63 10.21
N ALA A 269 12.60 37.85 9.39
CA ALA A 269 11.86 38.39 8.24
C ALA A 269 10.79 39.39 8.69
N THR A 270 10.02 39.02 9.72
CA THR A 270 9.00 39.89 10.32
C THR A 270 9.62 41.17 10.87
N ARG A 271 10.75 41.06 11.59
CA ARG A 271 11.46 42.22 12.15
C ARG A 271 11.99 43.16 11.06
N LEU A 272 12.60 42.61 10.00
CA LEU A 272 13.17 43.39 8.89
C LEU A 272 12.11 44.05 8.01
N ALA A 273 10.88 43.51 7.99
CA ALA A 273 9.78 44.04 7.21
C ALA A 273 9.02 45.20 7.90
N GLN A 274 9.25 45.49 9.18
CA GLN A 274 8.45 46.47 9.95
C GLN A 274 8.30 47.83 9.25
N ASP A 275 9.35 48.32 8.60
CA ASP A 275 9.36 49.63 7.92
C ASP A 275 9.47 49.52 6.38
N LYS A 276 9.21 48.33 5.81
CA LYS A 276 9.38 48.03 4.37
C LYS A 276 8.12 47.43 3.77
N PRO A 277 7.20 48.25 3.21
CA PRO A 277 5.93 47.80 2.65
C PRO A 277 6.09 46.69 1.59
N GLU A 278 7.17 46.74 0.80
CA GLU A 278 7.49 45.73 -0.20
C GLU A 278 7.81 44.36 0.41
N LEU A 279 8.57 44.32 1.52
CA LEU A 279 8.85 43.07 2.25
C LEU A 279 7.59 42.53 2.91
N GLN A 280 6.75 43.40 3.48
CA GLN A 280 5.47 43.00 4.08
C GLN A 280 4.56 42.35 3.03
N ALA A 281 4.43 42.98 1.86
CA ALA A 281 3.63 42.45 0.76
C ALA A 281 4.14 41.09 0.29
N PHE A 282 5.46 40.91 0.19
CA PHE A 282 6.06 39.63 -0.21
C PHE A 282 5.90 38.54 0.85
N ILE A 283 6.03 38.86 2.13
CA ILE A 283 5.76 37.93 3.24
C ILE A 283 4.29 37.47 3.21
N GLU A 284 3.35 38.40 3.01
CA GLU A 284 1.93 38.06 2.88
C GLU A 284 1.60 37.26 1.63
N GLU A 285 2.31 37.47 0.51
CA GLU A 285 2.23 36.60 -0.67
C GLU A 285 2.70 35.18 -0.33
N CYS A 286 3.85 35.04 0.32
CA CYS A 286 4.43 33.74 0.67
C CYS A 286 3.52 32.93 1.62
N LYS A 287 2.90 33.61 2.61
CA LYS A 287 1.95 32.96 3.55
C LYS A 287 0.71 32.39 2.87
N ARG A 288 0.37 32.85 1.66
CA ARG A 288 -0.76 32.34 0.85
C ARG A 288 -0.35 31.17 -0.05
N GLY A 289 0.94 30.86 -0.15
CA GLY A 289 1.45 29.74 -0.93
C GLY A 289 1.22 28.37 -0.26
N GLY A 290 1.21 27.31 -1.08
CA GLY A 290 1.19 25.93 -0.57
C GLY A 290 2.48 25.60 0.19
N VAL A 291 2.38 24.89 1.31
CA VAL A 291 3.54 24.40 2.09
C VAL A 291 3.85 22.94 1.85
N ALA A 292 3.03 22.26 1.03
CA ALA A 292 3.29 20.88 0.66
C ALA A 292 4.62 20.84 -0.11
N GLU A 293 5.57 20.00 0.32
CA GLU A 293 6.90 19.98 -0.28
C GLU A 293 6.88 19.73 -1.80
N ALA A 294 5.87 18.99 -2.30
CA ALA A 294 5.67 18.77 -3.73
C ALA A 294 5.33 20.07 -4.47
N ASP A 295 4.40 20.87 -3.93
CA ASP A 295 4.03 22.19 -4.47
C ASP A 295 5.20 23.16 -4.38
N VAL A 296 5.92 23.12 -3.25
CA VAL A 296 7.13 23.93 -3.05
C VAL A 296 8.19 23.54 -4.06
N ALA A 297 8.38 22.26 -4.40
CA ALA A 297 9.39 21.84 -5.36
C ALA A 297 9.12 22.38 -6.78
N THR A 298 7.85 22.39 -7.21
CA THR A 298 7.45 22.78 -8.57
C THR A 298 7.13 24.26 -8.74
N MET A 299 6.85 25.00 -7.66
CA MET A 299 6.55 26.43 -7.74
C MET A 299 7.74 27.26 -8.22
N GLU A 300 7.43 28.37 -8.88
CA GLU A 300 8.42 29.37 -9.24
C GLU A 300 9.09 29.90 -7.97
N LYS A 301 10.43 29.81 -7.94
CA LYS A 301 11.22 30.33 -6.83
C LYS A 301 11.26 31.84 -6.91
N LYS A 302 10.72 32.48 -5.88
CA LYS A 302 10.73 33.93 -5.70
C LYS A 302 11.48 34.27 -4.43
N GLY A 303 12.21 35.38 -4.47
CA GLY A 303 12.79 35.96 -3.28
C GLY A 303 12.91 37.47 -3.38
N MET A 304 13.09 38.09 -2.23
CA MET A 304 13.27 39.52 -2.09
C MET A 304 14.44 39.80 -1.15
N GLY A 305 15.40 40.60 -1.63
CA GLY A 305 16.55 41.03 -0.84
C GLY A 305 16.09 41.90 0.32
N THR A 306 16.61 41.62 1.52
CA THR A 306 16.20 42.37 2.72
C THR A 306 17.05 43.62 2.94
N GLY A 307 18.21 43.74 2.27
CA GLY A 307 19.24 44.73 2.58
C GLY A 307 19.92 44.53 3.95
N PHE A 308 19.59 43.44 4.66
CA PHE A 308 20.24 43.03 5.90
C PHE A 308 21.36 42.04 5.60
N TYR A 309 22.41 42.06 6.41
CA TYR A 309 23.61 41.24 6.19
C TYR A 309 23.98 40.49 7.47
N VAL A 310 24.40 39.25 7.29
CA VAL A 310 25.04 38.43 8.33
C VAL A 310 26.53 38.27 7.99
N THR A 311 27.32 37.82 8.96
CA THR A 311 28.76 37.60 8.79
C THR A 311 29.04 36.13 8.47
N HIS A 312 29.80 35.87 7.41
CA HIS A 312 30.26 34.52 7.09
C HIS A 312 31.21 34.02 8.19
N PRO A 313 30.95 32.85 8.82
CA PRO A 313 31.66 32.43 10.03
C PRO A 313 33.17 32.18 9.82
N LEU A 314 33.58 31.78 8.60
CA LEU A 314 34.99 31.51 8.27
C LEU A 314 35.70 32.65 7.53
N THR A 315 35.11 33.22 6.47
CA THR A 315 35.74 34.32 5.69
C THR A 315 35.58 35.69 6.33
N GLN A 316 34.64 35.87 7.27
CA GLN A 316 34.23 37.16 7.85
C GLN A 316 33.65 38.16 6.84
N GLU A 317 33.33 37.71 5.62
CA GLU A 317 32.67 38.52 4.60
C GLU A 317 31.19 38.76 4.93
N ARG A 318 30.63 39.86 4.43
CA ARG A 318 29.20 40.18 4.58
C ARG A 318 28.36 39.38 3.58
N VAL A 319 27.35 38.68 4.07
CA VAL A 319 26.43 37.86 3.27
C VAL A 319 25.03 38.44 3.39
N GLU A 320 24.40 38.78 2.27
CA GLU A 320 23.06 39.35 2.28
C GLU A 320 22.01 38.29 2.65
N VAL A 321 21.02 38.68 3.45
CA VAL A 321 19.85 37.86 3.77
C VAL A 321 18.71 38.19 2.81
N TRP A 322 18.10 37.14 2.27
CA TRP A 322 16.95 37.19 1.36
C TRP A 322 15.77 36.48 2.02
N ILE A 323 14.55 36.94 1.76
CA ILE A 323 13.34 36.16 2.08
C ILE A 323 12.99 35.35 0.84
N GLY A 324 12.81 34.04 0.98
CA GLY A 324 12.53 33.13 -0.15
C GLY A 324 11.30 32.28 0.09
N ASN A 325 10.42 32.15 -0.92
CA ASN A 325 9.19 31.36 -0.82
C ASN A 325 9.41 29.83 -0.76
N TYR A 326 10.65 29.39 -0.96
CA TYR A 326 11.05 27.99 -0.98
C TYR A 326 11.76 27.53 0.31
N VAL A 327 11.99 28.46 1.24
CA VAL A 327 12.56 28.17 2.56
C VAL A 327 11.40 27.94 3.52
N LEU A 328 11.35 26.77 4.13
CA LEU A 328 10.28 26.39 5.04
C LEU A 328 10.72 26.58 6.50
N MET A 329 9.90 27.23 7.31
CA MET A 329 10.16 27.40 8.75
C MET A 329 10.30 26.06 9.48
N SER A 330 9.65 25.01 8.95
CA SER A 330 9.71 23.66 9.48
C SER A 330 11.01 22.93 9.15
N TYR A 331 11.89 23.45 8.30
CA TYR A 331 13.18 22.85 7.93
C TYR A 331 14.36 23.62 8.54
N GLY A 332 15.21 22.92 9.30
CA GLY A 332 16.27 23.57 10.08
C GLY A 332 15.67 24.56 11.09
N GLU A 333 16.21 25.78 11.13
CA GLU A 333 15.65 26.92 11.88
C GLU A 333 14.92 27.92 10.96
N GLY A 334 14.44 27.47 9.80
CA GLY A 334 13.79 28.33 8.81
C GLY A 334 14.76 29.20 8.02
N ALA A 335 16.02 28.78 7.91
CA ALA A 335 17.08 29.46 7.19
C ALA A 335 18.02 28.47 6.48
N VAL A 336 18.52 28.85 5.31
CA VAL A 336 19.48 28.08 4.50
C VAL A 336 20.58 28.99 3.96
N MET A 337 21.78 28.44 3.79
CA MET A 337 22.86 29.11 3.05
C MET A 337 22.66 28.89 1.55
N GLY A 338 22.95 29.91 0.73
CA GLY A 338 22.90 29.83 -0.72
C GLY A 338 24.28 29.62 -1.31
N VAL A 339 24.51 28.50 -1.99
CA VAL A 339 25.79 28.17 -2.67
C VAL A 339 25.55 27.89 -4.15
N PRO A 340 25.41 28.94 -4.99
CA PRO A 340 24.92 28.79 -6.36
C PRO A 340 25.78 27.91 -7.25
N ALA A 341 27.09 27.86 -7.03
CA ALA A 341 27.98 27.06 -7.89
C ALA A 341 27.78 25.55 -7.71
N HIS A 342 27.09 25.10 -6.65
CA HIS A 342 27.03 23.69 -6.25
C HIS A 342 25.64 23.21 -5.81
N ASP A 343 24.61 24.04 -6.00
CA ASP A 343 23.19 23.71 -5.79
C ASP A 343 22.36 24.29 -6.94
N GLU A 344 21.60 23.44 -7.63
CA GLU A 344 20.85 23.80 -8.83
C GLU A 344 19.79 24.88 -8.56
N ARG A 345 19.11 24.79 -7.40
CA ARG A 345 18.07 25.74 -7.01
C ARG A 345 18.68 27.10 -6.72
N ASP A 346 19.81 27.12 -6.03
CA ASP A 346 20.54 28.35 -5.75
C ASP A 346 21.12 28.96 -7.04
N PHE A 347 21.61 28.13 -7.98
CA PHE A 347 22.06 28.57 -9.31
C PHE A 347 20.95 29.29 -10.07
N ALA A 348 19.77 28.66 -10.18
CA ALA A 348 18.61 29.24 -10.85
C ALA A 348 18.15 30.54 -10.17
N PHE A 349 18.16 30.57 -8.83
CA PHE A 349 17.80 31.76 -8.04
C PHE A 349 18.73 32.94 -8.34
N VAL A 350 20.04 32.75 -8.26
CA VAL A 350 20.97 33.86 -8.49
C VAL A 350 21.05 34.31 -9.94
N LYS A 351 20.83 33.42 -10.91
CA LYS A 351 20.72 33.81 -12.34
C LYS A 351 19.54 34.75 -12.57
N LYS A 352 18.43 34.54 -11.86
CA LYS A 352 17.25 35.41 -11.93
C LYS A 352 17.47 36.77 -11.27
N TYR A 353 18.19 36.81 -10.14
CA TYR A 353 18.34 38.01 -9.31
C TYR A 353 19.70 38.73 -9.47
N GLY A 354 20.62 38.20 -10.28
CA GLY A 354 21.93 38.81 -10.54
C GLY A 354 22.92 38.74 -9.38
N LEU A 355 22.83 37.71 -8.53
CA LEU A 355 23.74 37.52 -7.40
C LEU A 355 25.03 36.76 -7.82
N PRO A 356 26.15 36.91 -7.09
CA PRO A 356 27.41 36.26 -7.45
C PRO A 356 27.35 34.72 -7.41
N ILE A 357 28.06 34.08 -8.33
CA ILE A 357 28.31 32.63 -8.35
C ILE A 357 29.81 32.42 -8.08
N LYS A 358 30.14 31.70 -7.00
CA LYS A 358 31.53 31.43 -6.59
C LYS A 358 31.80 29.92 -6.58
N GLN A 359 32.64 29.45 -7.50
CA GLN A 359 33.07 28.07 -7.55
C GLN A 359 34.01 27.74 -6.38
N VAL A 360 33.70 26.67 -5.64
CA VAL A 360 34.53 26.15 -4.55
C VAL A 360 34.83 24.65 -4.63
N VAL A 361 34.27 23.95 -5.61
CA VAL A 361 34.62 22.56 -5.94
C VAL A 361 35.02 22.46 -7.41
N ALA A 362 36.14 21.79 -7.67
CA ALA A 362 36.60 21.44 -9.00
C ALA A 362 36.54 19.91 -9.19
N VAL A 363 36.10 19.48 -10.38
CA VAL A 363 36.09 18.06 -10.77
C VAL A 363 37.09 17.88 -11.90
N GLU A 364 37.96 16.89 -11.79
CA GLU A 364 39.01 16.65 -12.78
C GLU A 364 38.42 16.42 -14.18
N GLY A 365 39.01 17.10 -15.18
CA GLY A 365 38.55 17.02 -16.57
C GLY A 365 37.23 17.74 -16.87
N LYS A 366 36.72 18.55 -15.94
CA LYS A 366 35.49 19.34 -16.12
C LYS A 366 35.78 20.84 -15.99
N GLU A 367 35.27 21.64 -16.93
CA GLU A 367 35.39 23.10 -16.90
C GLU A 367 34.12 23.73 -16.36
N PHE A 368 34.25 24.55 -15.31
CA PHE A 368 33.12 25.24 -14.69
C PHE A 368 32.73 26.50 -15.46
N SER A 369 31.43 26.72 -15.64
CA SER A 369 30.88 27.95 -16.20
C SER A 369 29.68 28.46 -15.38
N THR A 370 29.55 29.78 -15.31
CA THR A 370 28.40 30.47 -14.69
C THR A 370 27.23 30.67 -15.67
N ASP A 371 27.37 30.23 -16.93
CA ASP A 371 26.38 30.46 -17.97
C ASP A 371 25.16 29.55 -17.82
N ALA A 372 25.38 28.27 -17.54
CA ALA A 372 24.35 27.25 -17.40
C ALA A 372 24.72 26.23 -16.31
N TRP A 373 23.69 25.67 -15.67
CA TRP A 373 23.85 24.56 -14.73
C TRP A 373 24.32 23.31 -15.45
N GLN A 374 25.20 22.54 -14.79
CA GLN A 374 25.57 21.19 -15.20
C GLN A 374 25.42 20.27 -13.99
N GLU A 375 24.85 19.08 -14.20
CA GLU A 375 24.59 18.09 -13.13
C GLU A 375 25.81 17.83 -12.22
N TRP A 376 27.01 17.79 -12.81
CA TRP A 376 28.24 17.50 -12.07
C TRP A 376 28.61 18.58 -11.04
N TYR A 377 28.07 19.80 -11.13
CA TYR A 377 28.30 20.87 -10.15
C TYR A 377 27.87 20.45 -8.74
N GLY A 378 26.82 19.63 -8.65
CA GLY A 378 26.26 19.11 -7.40
C GLY A 378 26.91 17.82 -6.89
N GLU A 379 27.82 17.21 -7.65
CA GLU A 379 28.46 15.95 -7.25
C GLU A 379 29.41 16.12 -6.06
N LYS A 380 29.58 15.05 -5.27
CA LYS A 380 30.47 14.99 -4.10
C LYS A 380 31.82 14.33 -4.40
N THR A 381 32.24 14.36 -5.67
CA THR A 381 33.41 13.64 -6.23
C THR A 381 34.62 14.54 -6.49
N GLY A 382 34.47 15.87 -6.38
CA GLY A 382 35.53 16.84 -6.64
C GLY A 382 36.42 17.19 -5.43
N THR A 383 37.38 18.08 -5.66
CA THR A 383 38.25 18.67 -4.64
C THR A 383 37.95 20.15 -4.43
N LEU A 384 38.19 20.65 -3.23
CA LEU A 384 37.96 22.05 -2.90
C LEU A 384 38.97 22.97 -3.60
N VAL A 385 38.47 24.08 -4.11
CA VAL A 385 39.22 25.20 -4.67
C VAL A 385 38.65 26.51 -4.12
N ASN A 386 39.40 27.61 -4.20
CA ASN A 386 38.94 28.94 -3.73
C ASN A 386 38.39 28.94 -2.29
N SER A 387 38.90 28.03 -1.45
CA SER A 387 38.44 27.71 -0.11
C SER A 387 39.54 27.90 0.94
N GLY A 388 40.68 28.49 0.57
CA GLY A 388 41.75 28.86 1.51
C GLY A 388 42.41 27.61 2.09
N LYS A 389 42.41 27.46 3.42
CA LYS A 389 43.07 26.33 4.08
C LYS A 389 42.47 24.95 3.77
N TYR A 390 41.29 24.90 3.14
CA TYR A 390 40.63 23.66 2.74
C TYR A 390 40.92 23.27 1.28
N ASP A 391 41.66 24.08 0.53
CA ASP A 391 41.99 23.77 -0.87
C ASP A 391 42.69 22.41 -1.00
N GLY A 392 42.28 21.63 -2.00
CA GLY A 392 42.77 20.28 -2.27
C GLY A 392 42.12 19.16 -1.45
N MET A 393 41.29 19.46 -0.45
CA MET A 393 40.56 18.44 0.30
C MET A 393 39.41 17.83 -0.53
N GLY A 394 39.14 16.53 -0.33
CA GLY A 394 37.92 15.88 -0.84
C GLY A 394 36.73 16.07 0.12
N TYR A 395 35.52 15.72 -0.34
CA TYR A 395 34.25 15.96 0.38
C TYR A 395 34.28 15.63 1.88
N THR A 396 34.52 14.37 2.25
CA THR A 396 34.46 13.93 3.66
C THR A 396 35.50 14.67 4.52
N GLN A 397 36.72 14.81 4.02
CA GLN A 397 37.79 15.51 4.73
C GLN A 397 37.45 17.00 4.94
N ALA A 398 36.90 17.66 3.91
CA ALA A 398 36.49 19.05 3.99
C ALA A 398 35.35 19.26 4.99
N VAL A 399 34.30 18.42 4.95
CA VAL A 399 33.20 18.49 5.92
C VAL A 399 33.71 18.33 7.35
N ASP A 400 34.62 17.39 7.59
CA ASP A 400 35.20 17.12 8.91
C ASP A 400 36.02 18.31 9.42
N ALA A 401 36.90 18.86 8.57
CA ALA A 401 37.72 20.01 8.92
C ALA A 401 36.87 21.25 9.21
N ILE A 402 35.93 21.57 8.31
CA ILE A 402 35.04 22.74 8.45
C ILE A 402 34.17 22.61 9.70
N ALA A 403 33.60 21.43 9.98
CA ALA A 403 32.81 21.21 11.18
C ALA A 403 33.66 21.39 12.45
N SER A 404 34.91 20.90 12.46
CA SER A 404 35.83 21.10 13.58
C SER A 404 36.12 22.58 13.82
N ASP A 405 36.39 23.33 12.76
CA ASP A 405 36.68 24.77 12.85
C ASP A 405 35.45 25.56 13.34
N LEU A 406 34.26 25.26 12.80
CA LEU A 406 33.01 25.88 13.27
C LEU A 406 32.73 25.56 14.74
N LYS A 407 33.10 24.36 15.20
CA LYS A 407 32.96 23.94 16.60
C LYS A 407 33.91 24.67 17.53
N GLU A 408 35.18 24.80 17.13
CA GLU A 408 36.18 25.58 17.89
C GLU A 408 35.77 27.05 18.03
N LEU A 409 35.13 27.61 17.00
CA LEU A 409 34.56 28.96 17.03
C LEU A 409 33.26 29.07 17.85
N GLY A 410 32.69 27.96 18.31
CA GLY A 410 31.38 27.94 18.99
C GLY A 410 30.21 28.28 18.06
N LEU A 411 30.41 28.20 16.74
CA LEU A 411 29.45 28.62 15.73
C LEU A 411 28.69 27.45 15.10
N GLY A 412 29.14 26.21 15.24
CA GLY A 412 28.43 25.05 14.69
C GLY A 412 29.05 23.70 15.02
N ASP A 413 28.35 22.61 14.71
CA ASP A 413 28.89 21.24 14.83
C ASP A 413 28.15 20.30 13.85
N LYS A 414 28.67 19.10 13.66
CA LYS A 414 27.97 18.04 12.93
C LYS A 414 26.63 17.75 13.59
N GLN A 415 25.59 17.63 12.76
CA GLN A 415 24.25 17.28 13.20
C GLN A 415 23.64 16.23 12.27
N ILE A 416 22.89 15.29 12.86
CA ILE A 416 21.98 14.42 12.13
C ILE A 416 20.60 15.07 12.17
N THR A 417 19.96 15.18 11.02
CA THR A 417 18.58 15.65 10.91
C THR A 417 17.74 14.66 10.13
N TYR A 418 16.43 14.80 10.24
CA TYR A 418 15.46 13.98 9.54
C TYR A 418 14.48 14.88 8.80
N ARG A 419 14.02 14.42 7.65
CA ARG A 419 12.85 14.99 6.97
C ARG A 419 11.58 14.69 7.75
N LEU A 420 11.51 13.51 8.37
CA LEU A 420 10.40 13.12 9.24
C LEU A 420 10.08 14.20 10.28
N ARG A 421 8.78 14.39 10.52
CA ARG A 421 8.26 15.28 11.56
C ARG A 421 7.44 14.46 12.55
N ASP A 422 7.25 15.03 13.73
CA ASP A 422 6.38 14.44 14.74
C ASP A 422 4.92 14.40 14.22
N TRP A 423 4.21 13.33 14.56
CA TRP A 423 2.88 13.07 14.02
C TRP A 423 1.84 13.84 14.82
N GLY A 424 1.25 14.87 14.22
CA GLY A 424 0.13 15.62 14.81
C GLY A 424 -1.17 14.82 14.75
N VAL A 425 -1.69 14.43 15.92
CA VAL A 425 -2.87 13.56 16.03
C VAL A 425 -4.17 14.29 16.32
N SER A 426 -4.15 15.56 16.73
CA SER A 426 -5.37 16.36 16.94
C SER A 426 -6.14 16.61 15.64
N ARG A 427 -7.46 16.43 15.67
CA ARG A 427 -8.39 16.78 14.59
C ARG A 427 -9.60 17.52 15.17
N GLN A 428 -9.95 18.67 14.57
CA GLN A 428 -11.12 19.48 14.96
C GLN A 428 -12.38 18.91 14.31
N ARG A 429 -12.69 17.66 14.65
CA ARG A 429 -13.74 16.84 14.04
C ARG A 429 -14.51 16.10 15.11
N TYR A 430 -15.73 15.69 14.77
CA TYR A 430 -16.57 14.93 15.69
C TYR A 430 -16.36 13.43 15.55
N TRP A 431 -16.32 12.89 14.32
CA TRP A 431 -16.34 11.45 14.12
C TRP A 431 -14.94 10.81 14.24
N GLY A 432 -14.41 10.79 15.47
CA GLY A 432 -13.11 10.23 15.82
C GLY A 432 -12.98 9.88 17.30
N THR A 433 -11.88 9.23 17.68
CA THR A 433 -11.60 8.90 19.09
C THR A 433 -11.42 10.18 19.91
N PRO A 434 -12.22 10.45 20.98
CA PRO A 434 -11.99 11.63 21.83
C PRO A 434 -10.62 11.59 22.52
N ILE A 435 -9.90 12.72 22.53
CA ILE A 435 -8.64 12.83 23.25
C ILE A 435 -8.91 12.90 24.77
N PRO A 436 -8.31 12.02 25.60
CA PRO A 436 -8.68 11.87 27.01
C PRO A 436 -8.01 12.93 27.92
N ILE A 437 -8.18 14.22 27.60
CA ILE A 437 -7.68 15.36 28.39
C ILE A 437 -8.83 16.23 28.89
N ILE A 438 -8.66 16.82 30.08
CA ILE A 438 -9.56 17.78 30.72
C ILE A 438 -8.80 19.09 30.97
N HIS A 439 -9.33 20.21 30.48
CA HIS A 439 -8.83 21.55 30.72
C HIS A 439 -9.47 22.13 32.00
N CYS A 440 -8.66 22.26 33.05
CA CYS A 440 -9.05 22.90 34.30
C CYS A 440 -8.43 24.31 34.39
N PRO A 441 -9.22 25.36 34.70
CA PRO A 441 -8.68 26.71 34.88
C PRO A 441 -7.60 26.83 35.96
N THR A 442 -7.57 25.91 36.94
CA THR A 442 -6.60 25.90 38.04
C THR A 442 -5.47 24.91 37.82
N CYS A 443 -5.76 23.72 37.30
CA CYS A 443 -4.77 22.63 37.18
C CYS A 443 -4.13 22.53 35.78
N GLY A 444 -4.61 23.28 34.79
CA GLY A 444 -4.14 23.18 33.40
C GLY A 444 -4.73 21.97 32.69
N ASP A 445 -3.93 21.36 31.81
CA ASP A 445 -4.29 20.15 31.05
C ASP A 445 -4.10 18.91 31.92
N VAL A 446 -5.19 18.26 32.30
CA VAL A 446 -5.22 17.11 33.21
C VAL A 446 -5.65 15.85 32.46
N PRO A 447 -4.90 14.74 32.54
CA PRO A 447 -5.34 13.48 31.93
C PRO A 447 -6.58 12.92 32.63
N VAL A 448 -7.47 12.29 31.85
CA VAL A 448 -8.60 11.53 32.39
C VAL A 448 -8.08 10.32 33.18
N PRO A 449 -8.58 10.03 34.40
CA PRO A 449 -8.16 8.85 35.14
C PRO A 449 -8.49 7.56 34.36
N GLU A 450 -7.59 6.57 34.38
CA GLU A 450 -7.78 5.32 33.61
C GLU A 450 -9.08 4.59 33.91
N LYS A 451 -9.54 4.62 35.17
CA LYS A 451 -10.81 4.01 35.62
C LYS A 451 -12.05 4.67 35.01
N ASP A 452 -11.91 5.90 34.50
CA ASP A 452 -12.99 6.70 33.92
C ASP A 452 -12.97 6.62 32.38
N LEU A 453 -12.07 5.80 31.81
CA LEU A 453 -12.07 5.48 30.38
C LEU A 453 -13.15 4.43 30.04
N PRO A 454 -13.72 4.47 28.82
CA PRO A 454 -13.46 5.48 27.79
C PRO A 454 -14.14 6.83 28.05
N VAL A 455 -13.54 7.91 27.54
CA VAL A 455 -14.30 9.11 27.21
C VAL A 455 -15.16 8.78 26.00
N VAL A 456 -16.45 8.51 26.24
CA VAL A 456 -17.38 8.05 25.21
C VAL A 456 -17.74 9.19 24.27
N LEU A 457 -17.58 8.95 22.97
CA LEU A 457 -18.10 9.83 21.93
C LEU A 457 -19.63 9.73 21.89
N PRO A 458 -20.39 10.84 22.03
CA PRO A 458 -21.84 10.82 21.79
C PRO A 458 -22.12 10.35 20.37
N GLU A 459 -23.13 9.51 20.13
CA GLU A 459 -23.43 8.95 18.80
C GLU A 459 -24.62 9.64 18.09
N ASP A 460 -25.32 10.52 18.80
CA ASP A 460 -26.56 11.17 18.38
C ASP A 460 -26.35 12.52 17.68
N LEU A 461 -25.14 13.09 17.72
CA LEU A 461 -24.86 14.39 17.11
C LEU A 461 -24.84 14.29 15.58
N VAL A 462 -25.45 15.27 14.93
CA VAL A 462 -25.46 15.44 13.47
C VAL A 462 -24.62 16.68 13.14
N PRO A 463 -23.50 16.53 12.39
CA PRO A 463 -22.71 17.67 11.97
C PRO A 463 -23.51 18.59 11.03
N ASP A 464 -23.40 19.90 11.23
CA ASP A 464 -24.10 20.94 10.47
C ASP A 464 -23.17 21.77 9.56
N GLY A 465 -21.88 21.41 9.53
CA GLY A 465 -20.83 22.12 8.78
C GLY A 465 -20.31 23.40 9.44
N THR A 466 -20.84 23.82 10.58
CA THR A 466 -20.44 25.06 11.27
C THR A 466 -19.43 24.81 12.41
N GLY A 467 -18.50 23.88 12.18
CA GLY A 467 -17.45 23.48 13.14
C GLY A 467 -17.78 22.19 13.92
N ASN A 468 -16.89 21.79 14.83
CA ASN A 468 -16.96 20.52 15.55
C ASN A 468 -18.18 20.44 16.50
N PRO A 469 -19.15 19.52 16.27
CA PRO A 469 -20.31 19.31 17.13
C PRO A 469 -20.00 19.10 18.62
N LEU A 470 -18.86 18.48 18.96
CA LEU A 470 -18.48 18.23 20.36
C LEU A 470 -18.33 19.53 21.16
N ALA A 471 -17.80 20.59 20.53
CA ALA A 471 -17.60 21.89 21.18
C ALA A 471 -18.91 22.60 21.52
N LYS A 472 -20.03 22.20 20.90
CA LYS A 472 -21.37 22.76 21.13
C LYS A 472 -22.21 21.90 22.09
N SER A 473 -21.78 20.67 22.37
CA SER A 473 -22.50 19.76 23.26
C SER A 473 -22.11 20.00 24.71
N GLU A 474 -22.94 20.76 25.44
CA GLU A 474 -22.75 21.01 26.88
C GLU A 474 -22.66 19.72 27.69
N ALA A 475 -23.44 18.70 27.31
CA ALA A 475 -23.46 17.39 27.96
C ALA A 475 -22.13 16.62 27.81
N PHE A 476 -21.37 16.88 26.74
CA PHE A 476 -20.06 16.28 26.53
C PHE A 476 -18.94 17.15 27.13
N VAL A 477 -18.91 18.44 26.78
CA VAL A 477 -17.77 19.32 27.08
C VAL A 477 -17.65 19.64 28.57
N ASN A 478 -18.76 19.80 29.29
CA ASN A 478 -18.72 20.19 30.69
C ASN A 478 -18.44 18.97 31.58
N CYS A 479 -17.43 19.07 32.45
CA CYS A 479 -17.08 18.02 33.41
C CYS A 479 -16.48 18.63 34.69
N THR A 480 -16.09 17.77 35.64
CA THR A 480 -15.35 18.16 36.84
C THR A 480 -13.88 17.78 36.69
N CYS A 481 -12.99 18.62 37.21
CA CYS A 481 -11.57 18.33 37.25
C CYS A 481 -11.31 17.15 38.21
N PRO A 482 -10.68 16.06 37.75
CA PRO A 482 -10.43 14.90 38.60
C PRO A 482 -9.38 15.18 39.69
N THR A 483 -8.58 16.25 39.54
CA THR A 483 -7.54 16.64 40.50
C THR A 483 -8.08 17.53 41.63
N CYS A 484 -8.89 18.56 41.32
CA CYS A 484 -9.33 19.56 42.30
C CYS A 484 -10.85 19.59 42.54
N GLY A 485 -11.64 18.84 41.78
CA GLY A 485 -13.11 18.83 41.86
C GLY A 485 -13.82 20.05 41.27
N GLY A 486 -13.08 21.08 40.82
CA GLY A 486 -13.65 22.29 40.21
C GLY A 486 -14.25 22.06 38.82
N ALA A 487 -15.00 23.04 38.32
CA ALA A 487 -15.54 23.00 36.96
C ALA A 487 -14.41 22.97 35.91
N ALA A 488 -14.54 22.11 34.91
CA ALA A 488 -13.55 21.91 33.86
C ALA A 488 -14.22 21.58 32.51
N LYS A 489 -13.43 21.58 31.44
CA LYS A 489 -13.91 21.25 30.08
C LYS A 489 -13.10 20.10 29.49
N ARG A 490 -13.76 19.14 28.84
CA ARG A 490 -13.06 18.10 28.07
C ARG A 490 -12.39 18.70 26.85
N GLU A 491 -11.28 18.11 26.43
CA GLU A 491 -10.74 18.30 25.08
C GLU A 491 -11.81 17.89 24.07
N THR A 492 -11.99 18.72 23.04
CA THR A 492 -13.01 18.51 22.00
C THR A 492 -12.41 18.01 20.70
N ASP A 493 -11.08 18.12 20.55
CA ASP A 493 -10.37 17.45 19.46
C ASP A 493 -10.46 15.93 19.59
N THR A 494 -10.59 15.28 18.43
CA THR A 494 -10.48 13.83 18.30
C THR A 494 -9.11 13.45 17.74
N MET A 495 -8.73 12.19 17.90
CA MET A 495 -7.52 11.65 17.30
C MET A 495 -7.68 11.42 15.79
N ASP A 496 -6.57 11.54 15.07
CA ASP A 496 -6.41 11.10 13.69
C ASP A 496 -6.78 9.63 13.53
N THR A 497 -7.50 9.28 12.46
CA THR A 497 -7.97 7.89 12.24
C THR A 497 -6.84 6.91 11.95
N PHE A 498 -5.66 7.42 11.61
CA PHE A 498 -4.47 6.58 11.55
C PHE A 498 -4.10 5.98 12.91
N VAL A 499 -4.51 6.59 14.04
CA VAL A 499 -4.34 5.98 15.37
C VAL A 499 -5.10 4.66 15.44
N ASP A 500 -6.34 4.63 14.96
CA ASP A 500 -7.16 3.43 14.94
C ASP A 500 -6.56 2.31 14.08
N SER A 501 -6.07 2.66 12.88
CA SER A 501 -5.52 1.68 11.92
C SER A 501 -4.06 1.29 12.18
N SER A 502 -3.36 1.92 13.14
CA SER A 502 -1.97 1.58 13.45
C SER A 502 -1.78 0.29 14.25
N TRP A 503 -2.86 -0.30 14.80
CA TRP A 503 -2.73 -1.47 15.70
C TRP A 503 -3.89 -2.47 15.69
N TYR A 504 -4.93 -2.27 14.89
CA TYR A 504 -6.11 -3.14 14.83
C TYR A 504 -5.79 -4.63 14.61
N PHE A 505 -4.70 -4.92 13.87
CA PHE A 505 -4.22 -6.28 13.65
C PHE A 505 -3.72 -6.97 14.92
N TYR A 506 -3.31 -6.23 15.94
CA TYR A 506 -3.03 -6.82 17.26
C TYR A 506 -4.32 -7.09 18.03
N ARG A 507 -5.35 -6.24 17.85
CA ARG A 507 -6.64 -6.45 18.50
C ARG A 507 -7.39 -7.65 17.94
N TYR A 508 -7.30 -7.93 16.63
CA TYR A 508 -7.86 -9.16 16.04
C TYR A 508 -7.35 -10.44 16.68
N ALA A 509 -6.10 -10.46 17.16
CA ALA A 509 -5.54 -11.63 17.84
C ALA A 509 -6.22 -11.89 19.19
N ALA A 510 -6.81 -10.86 19.80
CA ALA A 510 -7.40 -10.91 21.13
C ALA A 510 -8.57 -9.91 21.27
N PRO A 511 -9.66 -10.05 20.48
CA PRO A 511 -10.70 -9.03 20.33
C PRO A 511 -11.50 -8.78 21.62
N ASP A 512 -11.58 -9.81 22.47
CA ASP A 512 -12.31 -9.86 23.74
C ASP A 512 -11.40 -9.65 24.97
N ALA A 513 -10.11 -9.39 24.77
CA ALA A 513 -9.16 -9.19 25.86
C ALA A 513 -9.59 -8.04 26.79
N LYS A 514 -9.37 -8.23 28.09
CA LYS A 514 -9.63 -7.22 29.14
C LYS A 514 -8.55 -6.14 29.20
N THR A 515 -7.40 -6.40 28.60
CA THR A 515 -6.29 -5.47 28.32
C THR A 515 -6.31 -5.06 26.84
N MET A 516 -5.45 -4.12 26.44
CA MET A 516 -5.30 -3.72 25.03
C MET A 516 -4.96 -4.92 24.13
N VAL A 517 -4.00 -5.74 24.59
CA VAL A 517 -3.53 -6.99 23.99
C VAL A 517 -3.22 -8.00 25.10
N ASP A 518 -3.14 -9.29 24.76
CA ASP A 518 -2.75 -10.38 25.67
C ASP A 518 -1.83 -11.39 24.96
N GLU A 519 -1.53 -12.52 25.60
CA GLU A 519 -0.60 -13.53 25.07
C GLU A 519 -0.97 -14.10 23.69
N ARG A 520 -2.25 -14.02 23.29
CA ARG A 520 -2.69 -14.45 21.96
C ARG A 520 -2.12 -13.54 20.87
N THR A 521 -1.88 -12.27 21.19
CA THR A 521 -1.19 -11.34 20.29
C THR A 521 0.22 -11.82 20.00
N ASP A 522 0.99 -12.30 20.99
CA ASP A 522 2.34 -12.83 20.76
C ASP A 522 2.32 -14.19 20.02
N TYR A 523 1.24 -14.98 20.13
CA TYR A 523 1.09 -16.20 19.33
C TYR A 523 0.91 -15.87 17.84
N TRP A 524 0.03 -14.91 17.52
CA TRP A 524 -0.31 -14.58 16.14
C TRP A 524 0.63 -13.59 15.48
N ALA A 525 1.06 -12.55 16.19
CA ALA A 525 1.86 -11.47 15.65
C ALA A 525 3.38 -11.73 15.84
N PRO A 526 4.25 -11.19 14.96
CA PRO A 526 3.93 -10.30 13.85
C PRO A 526 3.19 -11.05 12.72
N MET A 527 2.42 -10.29 11.93
CA MET A 527 1.70 -10.83 10.78
C MET A 527 2.69 -11.50 9.83
N ASP A 528 2.36 -12.70 9.33
CA ASP A 528 3.22 -13.38 8.36
C ASP A 528 3.06 -12.76 6.98
N GLN A 529 1.85 -12.31 6.64
CA GLN A 529 1.54 -11.61 5.40
C GLN A 529 0.58 -10.45 5.67
N TYR A 530 0.93 -9.27 5.19
CA TYR A 530 0.04 -8.12 5.11
C TYR A 530 -0.29 -7.78 3.65
N ILE A 531 -1.55 -7.46 3.35
CA ILE A 531 -2.03 -7.25 1.97
C ILE A 531 -2.76 -5.92 1.88
N GLY A 532 -2.30 -5.03 1.01
CA GLY A 532 -2.79 -3.65 0.98
C GLY A 532 -2.43 -2.86 -0.26
N GLY A 533 -3.12 -1.75 -0.50
CA GLY A 533 -2.82 -0.88 -1.64
C GLY A 533 -1.52 -0.11 -1.45
N ILE A 534 -0.81 0.17 -2.54
CA ILE A 534 0.45 0.95 -2.52
C ILE A 534 0.24 2.40 -2.03
N GLU A 535 -0.99 2.91 -2.08
CA GLU A 535 -1.38 4.22 -1.54
C GLU A 535 -1.10 4.37 -0.03
N HIS A 536 -1.00 3.25 0.70
CA HIS A 536 -0.73 3.22 2.12
C HIS A 536 0.76 2.98 2.46
N ALA A 537 1.64 2.96 1.44
CA ALA A 537 3.05 2.59 1.58
C ALA A 537 3.86 3.47 2.57
N ILE A 538 3.47 4.75 2.71
CA ILE A 538 4.13 5.70 3.61
C ILE A 538 3.38 5.76 4.94
N LEU A 539 2.31 6.56 5.04
CA LEU A 539 1.68 6.95 6.31
C LEU A 539 1.27 5.75 7.17
N HIS A 540 0.22 5.04 6.77
CA HIS A 540 -0.33 3.88 7.49
C HIS A 540 0.72 2.86 7.90
N LEU A 541 1.58 2.45 6.96
CA LEU A 541 2.62 1.46 7.25
C LEU A 541 3.68 2.02 8.21
N LEU A 542 4.14 3.26 8.04
CA LEU A 542 5.10 3.88 8.94
C LEU A 542 4.52 4.03 10.36
N TYR A 543 3.26 4.43 10.48
CA TYR A 543 2.58 4.55 11.77
C TYR A 543 2.36 3.20 12.43
N SER A 544 2.00 2.16 11.67
CA SER A 544 1.91 0.78 12.17
C SER A 544 3.25 0.27 12.72
N ARG A 545 4.37 0.59 12.05
CA ARG A 545 5.71 0.24 12.51
C ARG A 545 6.11 1.02 13.77
N PHE A 546 5.81 2.31 13.81
CA PHE A 546 6.01 3.13 15.01
C PHE A 546 5.21 2.57 16.20
N TRP A 547 3.96 2.17 15.97
CA TRP A 547 3.13 1.56 17.01
C TRP A 547 3.68 0.26 17.54
N ALA A 548 4.17 -0.63 16.67
CA ALA A 548 4.82 -1.87 17.07
C ALA A 548 5.97 -1.62 18.06
N LYS A 549 6.82 -0.63 17.76
CA LYS A 549 7.97 -0.24 18.59
C LYS A 549 7.54 0.38 19.92
N VAL A 550 6.56 1.30 19.91
CA VAL A 550 6.04 1.87 21.16
C VAL A 550 5.39 0.80 22.04
N MET A 551 4.57 -0.09 21.47
CA MET A 551 3.95 -1.18 22.22
C MET A 551 4.99 -2.13 22.79
N ARG A 552 6.06 -2.43 22.05
CA ARG A 552 7.19 -3.24 22.53
C ARG A 552 7.90 -2.56 23.69
N ASP A 553 8.22 -1.27 23.59
CA ASP A 553 8.92 -0.52 24.64
C ASP A 553 8.06 -0.37 25.91
N MET A 554 6.74 -0.47 25.78
CA MET A 554 5.80 -0.55 26.90
C MET A 554 5.58 -1.98 27.43
N GLY A 555 6.25 -2.99 26.86
CA GLY A 555 6.15 -4.39 27.28
C GLY A 555 4.82 -5.06 26.89
N LEU A 556 4.07 -4.51 25.94
CA LEU A 556 2.78 -5.04 25.50
C LEU A 556 2.93 -6.16 24.45
N VAL A 557 4.03 -6.15 23.70
CA VAL A 557 4.32 -7.10 22.61
C VAL A 557 5.82 -7.41 22.54
N LYS A 558 6.20 -8.54 21.92
CA LYS A 558 7.60 -9.01 21.85
C LYS A 558 8.29 -8.85 20.49
N PHE A 559 7.66 -8.22 19.51
CA PHE A 559 8.19 -8.05 18.15
C PHE A 559 8.48 -6.57 17.82
N ASN A 560 9.33 -6.35 16.82
CA ASN A 560 9.80 -5.01 16.42
C ASN A 560 9.02 -4.41 15.24
N GLU A 561 8.41 -5.26 14.42
CA GLU A 561 7.78 -4.89 13.15
C GLU A 561 6.41 -5.58 13.05
N PRO A 562 5.38 -4.92 12.50
CA PRO A 562 4.01 -5.43 12.50
C PRO A 562 3.79 -6.59 11.52
N ALA A 563 4.54 -6.64 10.42
CA ALA A 563 4.39 -7.62 9.36
C ALA A 563 5.75 -8.06 8.79
N LYS A 564 5.96 -9.37 8.69
CA LYS A 564 7.15 -9.96 8.06
C LYS A 564 7.18 -9.71 6.55
N ASN A 565 6.05 -9.96 5.87
CA ASN A 565 5.90 -9.78 4.44
C ASN A 565 4.77 -8.80 4.10
N LEU A 566 4.91 -8.08 2.99
CA LEU A 566 3.91 -7.16 2.46
C LEU A 566 3.66 -7.47 0.98
N LEU A 567 2.39 -7.61 0.61
CA LEU A 567 1.95 -7.67 -0.78
C LEU A 567 1.18 -6.40 -1.09
N THR A 568 1.70 -5.62 -2.05
CA THR A 568 0.99 -4.45 -2.56
C THR A 568 0.22 -4.80 -3.81
N GLN A 569 -1.10 -5.00 -3.70
CA GLN A 569 -1.87 -5.41 -4.87
C GLN A 569 -1.94 -4.28 -5.90
N GLY A 570 -1.97 -4.65 -7.18
CA GLY A 570 -2.23 -3.70 -8.25
C GLY A 570 -3.67 -3.17 -8.20
N MET A 571 -3.83 -1.92 -8.62
CA MET A 571 -5.14 -1.27 -8.65
C MET A 571 -6.06 -1.94 -9.67
N VAL A 572 -7.35 -2.03 -9.33
CA VAL A 572 -8.39 -2.35 -10.31
C VAL A 572 -8.81 -1.05 -10.98
N LEU A 573 -8.67 -1.02 -12.30
CA LEU A 573 -8.94 0.13 -13.13
C LEU A 573 -10.29 -0.03 -13.85
N ASN A 574 -10.97 1.08 -14.06
CA ASN A 574 -12.20 1.13 -14.84
C ASN A 574 -12.31 2.47 -15.56
N GLU A 575 -13.09 2.49 -16.63
CA GLU A 575 -13.39 3.71 -17.38
C GLU A 575 -14.13 4.73 -16.49
N THR A 576 -13.96 6.01 -16.82
CA THR A 576 -14.61 7.11 -16.11
C THR A 576 -15.43 7.96 -17.08
N PHE A 577 -16.58 8.45 -16.62
CA PHE A 577 -17.50 9.25 -17.42
C PHE A 577 -17.97 10.45 -16.61
N TYR A 578 -18.02 11.63 -17.22
CA TYR A 578 -18.47 12.83 -16.51
C TYR A 578 -19.16 13.85 -17.41
N ARG A 579 -19.88 14.78 -16.80
CA ARG A 579 -20.24 16.07 -17.40
C ARG A 579 -19.62 17.19 -16.59
N GLU A 580 -19.23 18.24 -17.26
CA GLU A 580 -18.62 19.42 -16.63
C GLU A 580 -19.59 20.59 -16.74
N SER A 581 -19.89 21.23 -15.62
CA SER A 581 -20.68 22.47 -15.61
C SER A 581 -19.85 23.66 -16.10
N ASP A 582 -20.49 24.77 -16.48
CA ASP A 582 -19.81 26.03 -16.82
C ASP A 582 -18.86 26.54 -15.71
N ALA A 583 -19.12 26.17 -14.45
CA ALA A 583 -18.28 26.50 -13.30
C ALA A 583 -17.09 25.52 -13.08
N GLY A 584 -16.82 24.60 -14.01
CA GLY A 584 -15.71 23.63 -13.93
C GLY A 584 -15.94 22.42 -13.00
N LYS A 585 -17.12 22.31 -12.35
CA LYS A 585 -17.45 21.15 -11.52
C LYS A 585 -17.77 19.92 -12.39
N LYS A 586 -17.05 18.82 -12.14
CA LYS A 586 -17.30 17.52 -12.78
C LYS A 586 -18.31 16.70 -11.99
N THR A 587 -19.37 16.25 -12.66
CA THR A 587 -20.33 15.27 -12.16
C THR A 587 -20.02 13.93 -12.81
N TRP A 588 -19.62 12.95 -12.00
CA TRP A 588 -19.18 11.63 -12.47
C TRP A 588 -20.34 10.63 -12.53
N TYR A 589 -20.43 9.88 -13.62
CA TYR A 589 -21.46 8.87 -13.88
C TYR A 589 -20.86 7.47 -13.83
N ASN A 590 -21.63 6.52 -13.30
CA ASN A 590 -21.17 5.14 -13.21
C ASN A 590 -21.12 4.50 -14.60
N PRO A 591 -20.09 3.71 -14.95
CA PRO A 591 -20.02 2.98 -16.21
C PRO A 591 -21.25 2.12 -16.51
N ALA A 592 -21.93 1.58 -15.48
CA ALA A 592 -23.16 0.80 -15.66
C ALA A 592 -24.35 1.65 -16.18
N ASP A 593 -24.31 2.97 -15.98
CA ASP A 593 -25.35 3.90 -16.38
C ASP A 593 -25.07 4.55 -17.74
N VAL A 594 -23.97 4.17 -18.42
CA VAL A 594 -23.51 4.81 -19.65
C VAL A 594 -23.49 3.81 -20.80
N THR A 595 -24.02 4.21 -21.96
CA THR A 595 -23.87 3.47 -23.21
C THR A 595 -22.75 4.09 -24.04
N VAL A 596 -21.72 3.29 -24.36
CA VAL A 596 -20.56 3.72 -25.14
C VAL A 596 -20.70 3.28 -26.59
N THR A 597 -20.56 4.23 -27.52
CA THR A 597 -20.49 3.94 -28.96
C THR A 597 -19.03 3.73 -29.36
N HIS A 598 -18.80 2.71 -30.18
CA HIS A 598 -17.47 2.31 -30.64
C HIS A 598 -17.36 2.47 -32.15
N ASP A 599 -16.16 2.76 -32.66
CA ASP A 599 -15.86 2.72 -34.09
C ASP A 599 -15.69 1.28 -34.61
N ASP A 600 -15.48 1.13 -35.92
CA ASP A 600 -15.25 -0.16 -36.58
C ASP A 600 -14.01 -0.91 -36.06
N LYS A 601 -13.12 -0.23 -35.32
CA LYS A 601 -11.93 -0.79 -34.68
C LYS A 601 -12.14 -1.06 -33.19
N GLY A 602 -13.36 -0.88 -32.67
CA GLY A 602 -13.69 -1.10 -31.27
C GLY A 602 -13.17 -0.02 -30.33
N ARG A 603 -12.82 1.17 -30.82
CA ARG A 603 -12.40 2.31 -29.97
C ARG A 603 -13.62 3.13 -29.56
N PRO A 604 -13.72 3.57 -28.29
CA PRO A 604 -14.82 4.41 -27.86
C PRO A 604 -14.77 5.77 -28.56
N VAL A 605 -15.86 6.17 -29.22
CA VAL A 605 -15.99 7.43 -29.97
C VAL A 605 -17.07 8.36 -29.42
N GLY A 606 -17.94 7.86 -28.56
CA GLY A 606 -18.94 8.66 -27.86
C GLY A 606 -19.56 7.89 -26.71
N ALA A 607 -20.24 8.60 -25.82
CA ALA A 607 -20.94 8.01 -24.69
C ALA A 607 -22.17 8.84 -24.33
N VAL A 608 -23.26 8.17 -23.96
CA VAL A 608 -24.51 8.81 -23.51
C VAL A 608 -24.94 8.22 -22.17
N LEU A 609 -25.54 9.04 -21.31
CA LEU A 609 -26.13 8.57 -20.07
C LEU A 609 -27.48 7.89 -20.36
N ASN A 610 -27.70 6.69 -19.84
CA ASN A 610 -28.89 5.88 -20.13
C ASN A 610 -30.19 6.54 -19.66
N SER A 611 -30.15 7.34 -18.59
CA SER A 611 -31.35 7.93 -17.99
C SER A 611 -31.93 9.11 -18.77
N ASP A 612 -31.11 9.85 -19.52
CA ASP A 612 -31.55 11.07 -20.24
C ASP A 612 -31.14 11.10 -21.73
N GLY A 613 -30.35 10.12 -22.18
CA GLY A 613 -29.86 10.03 -23.55
C GLY A 613 -28.88 11.13 -23.94
N GLN A 614 -28.44 11.97 -23.00
CA GLN A 614 -27.58 13.11 -23.29
C GLN A 614 -26.09 12.71 -23.25
N PRO A 615 -25.23 13.38 -24.04
CA PRO A 615 -23.79 13.06 -24.09
C PRO A 615 -23.11 13.15 -22.72
N VAL A 616 -22.15 12.26 -22.48
CA VAL A 616 -21.19 12.35 -21.38
C VAL A 616 -19.78 12.35 -21.96
N VAL A 617 -18.85 12.98 -21.27
CA VAL A 617 -17.44 13.01 -21.63
C VAL A 617 -16.81 11.66 -21.28
N LEU A 618 -16.12 11.07 -22.26
CA LEU A 618 -15.23 9.93 -22.08
C LEU A 618 -13.99 10.38 -21.30
N GLY A 619 -13.87 9.93 -20.06
CA GLY A 619 -12.67 10.12 -19.25
C GLY A 619 -11.60 9.07 -19.56
N GLY A 620 -10.63 8.93 -18.65
CA GLY A 620 -9.59 7.92 -18.74
C GLY A 620 -9.96 6.60 -18.04
N VAL A 621 -9.15 5.57 -18.28
CA VAL A 621 -9.11 4.35 -17.47
C VAL A 621 -8.33 4.65 -16.20
N GLU A 622 -9.03 4.67 -15.08
CA GLU A 622 -8.48 5.10 -13.79
C GLU A 622 -8.82 4.11 -12.68
N LYS A 623 -8.17 4.23 -11.53
CA LYS A 623 -8.49 3.39 -10.37
C LYS A 623 -9.98 3.49 -10.01
N MET A 624 -10.60 2.35 -9.71
CA MET A 624 -11.95 2.33 -9.16
C MET A 624 -11.98 3.12 -7.84
N SER A 625 -12.88 4.10 -7.75
CA SER A 625 -13.02 4.95 -6.58
C SER A 625 -14.44 5.50 -6.45
N LYS A 626 -14.86 5.79 -5.22
CA LYS A 626 -16.15 6.44 -4.95
C LYS A 626 -16.18 7.87 -5.49
N SER A 627 -15.06 8.60 -5.42
CA SER A 627 -14.95 9.99 -5.89
C SER A 627 -15.19 10.17 -7.39
N LYS A 628 -14.86 9.16 -8.20
CA LYS A 628 -15.09 9.16 -9.65
C LYS A 628 -16.27 8.31 -10.09
N ASN A 629 -17.03 7.78 -9.13
CA ASN A 629 -18.20 6.92 -9.35
C ASN A 629 -17.97 5.75 -10.34
N ASN A 630 -16.73 5.28 -10.52
CA ASN A 630 -16.38 4.22 -11.49
C ASN A 630 -16.23 2.83 -10.87
N GLY A 631 -16.60 2.68 -9.59
CA GLY A 631 -16.59 1.39 -8.91
C GLY A 631 -17.71 0.48 -9.40
N VAL A 632 -17.39 -0.80 -9.62
CA VAL A 632 -18.37 -1.85 -9.86
C VAL A 632 -18.75 -2.50 -8.54
N ASP A 633 -20.05 -2.45 -8.19
CA ASP A 633 -20.61 -3.12 -7.01
C ASP A 633 -20.52 -4.64 -7.21
N PRO A 634 -19.81 -5.38 -6.35
CA PRO A 634 -19.69 -6.83 -6.50
C PRO A 634 -21.02 -7.55 -6.35
N GLN A 635 -22.02 -6.97 -5.66
CA GLN A 635 -23.30 -7.65 -5.49
C GLN A 635 -24.00 -7.88 -6.83
N THR A 636 -23.96 -6.91 -7.75
CA THR A 636 -24.52 -7.06 -9.09
C THR A 636 -23.87 -8.21 -9.87
N LEU A 637 -22.56 -8.37 -9.72
CA LEU A 637 -21.79 -9.44 -10.34
C LEU A 637 -22.13 -10.81 -9.74
N ILE A 638 -22.25 -10.89 -8.41
CA ILE A 638 -22.65 -12.10 -7.69
C ILE A 638 -24.06 -12.52 -8.11
N ASP A 639 -25.01 -11.58 -8.16
CA ASP A 639 -26.39 -11.87 -8.52
C ASP A 639 -26.51 -12.42 -9.96
N GLN A 640 -25.66 -11.96 -10.88
CA GLN A 640 -25.67 -12.38 -12.28
C GLN A 640 -24.87 -13.65 -12.57
N HIS A 641 -23.70 -13.81 -11.94
CA HIS A 641 -22.72 -14.84 -12.30
C HIS A 641 -22.21 -15.69 -11.13
N GLY A 642 -22.57 -15.36 -9.90
CA GLY A 642 -22.06 -15.98 -8.67
C GLY A 642 -20.73 -15.40 -8.18
N ALA A 643 -20.52 -15.51 -6.87
CA ALA A 643 -19.27 -15.17 -6.19
C ALA A 643 -18.06 -15.91 -6.77
N ASP A 644 -18.19 -17.19 -7.12
CA ASP A 644 -17.07 -17.96 -7.67
C ASP A 644 -16.59 -17.41 -9.02
N THR A 645 -17.50 -16.90 -9.86
CA THR A 645 -17.11 -16.22 -11.10
C THR A 645 -16.33 -14.94 -10.81
N ALA A 646 -16.82 -14.13 -9.85
CA ALA A 646 -16.17 -12.89 -9.46
C ALA A 646 -14.73 -13.12 -8.97
N ARG A 647 -14.56 -14.11 -8.08
CA ARG A 647 -13.26 -14.50 -7.51
C ARG A 647 -12.31 -15.01 -8.58
N LEU A 648 -12.79 -15.92 -9.42
CA LEU A 648 -12.01 -16.49 -10.52
C LEU A 648 -11.52 -15.40 -11.47
N PHE A 649 -12.40 -14.46 -11.85
CA PHE A 649 -12.04 -13.36 -12.73
C PHE A 649 -10.91 -12.50 -12.14
N VAL A 650 -11.05 -12.04 -10.89
CA VAL A 650 -10.02 -11.15 -10.30
C VAL A 650 -8.68 -11.85 -10.08
N MET A 651 -8.67 -13.17 -9.89
CA MET A 651 -7.45 -13.96 -9.74
C MET A 651 -6.82 -14.34 -11.07
N PHE A 652 -7.62 -14.43 -12.15
CA PHE A 652 -7.13 -14.82 -13.48
C PHE A 652 -6.66 -13.64 -14.33
N ALA A 653 -7.32 -12.49 -14.22
CA ALA A 653 -7.12 -11.39 -15.16
C ALA A 653 -5.70 -10.79 -15.13
N ALA A 654 -5.05 -10.75 -13.96
CA ALA A 654 -3.68 -10.26 -13.83
C ALA A 654 -3.01 -10.82 -12.55
N PRO A 655 -1.66 -10.96 -12.53
CA PRO A 655 -0.91 -11.24 -11.31
C PRO A 655 -1.28 -10.27 -10.18
N PRO A 656 -1.30 -10.68 -8.89
CA PRO A 656 -1.78 -9.84 -7.79
C PRO A 656 -1.15 -8.43 -7.70
N GLU A 657 0.13 -8.30 -8.01
CA GLU A 657 0.88 -7.03 -7.94
C GLU A 657 0.63 -6.10 -9.14
N GLN A 658 0.15 -6.65 -10.25
CA GLN A 658 -0.08 -5.88 -11.49
C GLN A 658 -1.47 -5.24 -11.49
N GLN A 659 -1.60 -4.10 -12.17
CA GLN A 659 -2.90 -3.48 -12.38
C GLN A 659 -3.83 -4.41 -13.16
N LEU A 660 -5.12 -4.34 -12.84
CA LEU A 660 -6.16 -5.14 -13.49
C LEU A 660 -7.16 -4.18 -14.12
N GLU A 661 -7.31 -4.26 -15.44
CA GLU A 661 -8.37 -3.54 -16.14
C GLU A 661 -9.67 -4.34 -16.09
N TRP A 662 -10.74 -3.67 -15.69
CA TRP A 662 -12.06 -4.28 -15.62
C TRP A 662 -12.57 -4.67 -17.02
N SER A 663 -13.11 -5.89 -17.16
CA SER A 663 -13.64 -6.38 -18.44
C SER A 663 -14.82 -7.34 -18.24
N GLY A 664 -15.99 -6.96 -18.77
CA GLY A 664 -17.17 -7.83 -18.77
C GLY A 664 -16.96 -9.13 -19.56
N ALA A 665 -16.17 -9.09 -20.66
CA ALA A 665 -15.84 -10.29 -21.43
C ALA A 665 -14.99 -11.29 -20.62
N GLY A 666 -14.12 -10.79 -19.74
CA GLY A 666 -13.33 -11.60 -18.82
C GLY A 666 -14.21 -12.33 -17.79
N VAL A 667 -15.21 -11.64 -17.23
CA VAL A 667 -16.21 -12.23 -16.33
C VAL A 667 -16.97 -13.38 -17.02
N GLU A 668 -17.42 -13.16 -18.24
CA GLU A 668 -18.11 -14.20 -19.03
C GLU A 668 -17.22 -15.41 -19.30
N GLY A 669 -15.92 -15.19 -19.56
CA GLY A 669 -14.92 -16.24 -19.69
C GLY A 669 -14.80 -17.09 -18.43
N ALA A 670 -14.72 -16.45 -17.26
CA ALA A 670 -14.70 -17.11 -15.96
C ALA A 670 -15.96 -17.95 -15.71
N SER A 671 -17.16 -17.39 -15.97
CA SER A 671 -18.43 -18.11 -15.83
C SER A 671 -18.52 -19.34 -16.73
N ARG A 672 -18.07 -19.23 -18.00
CA ARG A 672 -18.03 -20.38 -18.93
C ARG A 672 -17.11 -21.49 -18.43
N PHE A 673 -15.95 -21.14 -17.87
CA PHE A 673 -15.03 -22.13 -17.31
C PHE A 673 -15.67 -22.91 -16.16
N LEU A 674 -16.34 -22.23 -15.22
CA LEU A 674 -17.03 -22.90 -14.11
C LEU A 674 -18.14 -23.84 -14.57
N ARG A 675 -18.92 -23.44 -15.57
CA ARG A 675 -19.93 -24.31 -16.20
C ARG A 675 -19.30 -25.57 -16.80
N ARG A 676 -18.10 -25.48 -17.40
CA ARG A 676 -17.38 -26.66 -17.91
C ARG A 676 -16.90 -27.56 -16.78
N VAL A 677 -16.32 -27.00 -15.70
CA VAL A 677 -15.90 -27.79 -14.53
C VAL A 677 -17.07 -28.58 -13.95
N TRP A 678 -18.20 -27.90 -13.73
CA TRP A 678 -19.44 -28.53 -13.24
C TRP A 678 -19.98 -29.58 -14.20
N GLY A 679 -20.09 -29.24 -15.49
CA GLY A 679 -20.58 -30.14 -16.53
C GLY A 679 -19.76 -31.41 -16.65
N PHE A 680 -18.42 -31.32 -16.51
CA PHE A 680 -17.56 -32.50 -16.48
C PHE A 680 -17.86 -33.40 -15.27
N GLY A 681 -18.00 -32.81 -14.08
CA GLY A 681 -18.33 -33.54 -12.85
C GLY A 681 -19.67 -34.27 -12.95
N HIS A 682 -20.68 -33.61 -13.53
CA HIS A 682 -22.00 -34.20 -13.75
C HIS A 682 -21.96 -35.33 -14.80
N ALA A 683 -21.35 -35.08 -15.97
CA ALA A 683 -21.30 -36.04 -17.06
C ALA A 683 -20.57 -37.34 -16.68
N ASN A 684 -19.64 -37.26 -15.72
CA ASN A 684 -18.87 -38.40 -15.23
C ASN A 684 -19.25 -38.82 -13.79
N GLU A 685 -20.41 -38.40 -13.26
CA GLU A 685 -20.81 -38.61 -11.85
C GLU A 685 -20.68 -40.07 -11.40
N ALA A 686 -21.11 -41.02 -12.23
CA ALA A 686 -21.04 -42.46 -11.92
C ALA A 686 -19.59 -42.95 -11.76
N ALA A 687 -18.73 -42.64 -12.74
CA ALA A 687 -17.32 -43.01 -12.71
C ALA A 687 -16.57 -42.31 -11.57
N LEU A 688 -16.86 -41.02 -11.36
CA LEU A 688 -16.23 -40.22 -10.32
C LEU A 688 -16.67 -40.63 -8.92
N ARG A 689 -17.83 -41.25 -8.71
CA ARG A 689 -18.28 -41.77 -7.40
C ARG A 689 -17.70 -43.15 -7.07
N GLU A 690 -17.20 -43.87 -8.05
CA GLU A 690 -16.68 -45.23 -7.87
C GLU A 690 -15.33 -45.19 -7.12
N ARG A 691 -15.31 -45.73 -5.89
CA ARG A 691 -14.09 -45.86 -5.07
C ARG A 691 -13.31 -47.12 -5.43
N ALA A 692 -12.80 -47.15 -6.65
CA ALA A 692 -11.90 -48.21 -7.10
C ALA A 692 -10.43 -47.78 -6.94
N SER A 693 -9.56 -48.74 -6.64
CA SER A 693 -8.10 -48.57 -6.71
C SER A 693 -7.57 -49.09 -8.04
N PHE A 694 -6.47 -48.55 -8.53
CA PHE A 694 -5.75 -49.06 -9.70
C PHE A 694 -4.30 -49.39 -9.35
N ASP A 695 -3.69 -50.33 -10.08
CA ASP A 695 -2.25 -50.57 -10.04
C ASP A 695 -1.55 -49.67 -11.07
N ALA A 696 -0.76 -48.70 -10.59
CA ALA A 696 -0.05 -47.75 -11.43
C ALA A 696 0.88 -48.44 -12.47
N ALA A 697 1.39 -49.64 -12.17
CA ALA A 697 2.24 -50.38 -13.09
C ALA A 697 1.47 -50.97 -14.29
N GLN A 698 0.17 -51.20 -14.13
CA GLN A 698 -0.70 -51.84 -15.13
C GLN A 698 -1.56 -50.85 -15.92
N LEU A 699 -1.34 -49.55 -15.74
CA LEU A 699 -2.10 -48.52 -16.45
C LEU A 699 -1.87 -48.56 -17.96
N GLY A 700 -2.95 -48.39 -18.71
CA GLY A 700 -2.92 -48.18 -20.15
C GLY A 700 -2.31 -46.82 -20.50
N GLU A 701 -2.01 -46.60 -21.79
CA GLU A 701 -1.36 -45.37 -22.24
C GLU A 701 -2.20 -44.11 -21.97
N THR A 702 -3.52 -44.17 -22.21
CA THR A 702 -4.44 -43.05 -21.91
C THR A 702 -4.37 -42.63 -20.45
N ASP A 703 -4.35 -43.59 -19.52
CA ASP A 703 -4.28 -43.33 -18.08
C ASP A 703 -2.93 -42.73 -17.67
N LYS A 704 -1.83 -43.28 -18.21
CA LYS A 704 -0.47 -42.77 -17.97
C LYS A 704 -0.30 -41.34 -18.47
N VAL A 705 -0.79 -41.04 -19.67
CA VAL A 705 -0.77 -39.69 -20.25
C VAL A 705 -1.57 -38.72 -19.39
N LEU A 706 -2.80 -39.07 -19.00
CA LEU A 706 -3.64 -38.23 -18.15
C LEU A 706 -2.96 -37.94 -16.81
N ARG A 707 -2.49 -38.97 -16.08
CA ARG A 707 -1.80 -38.78 -14.80
C ARG A 707 -0.58 -37.89 -14.97
N ARG A 708 0.24 -38.14 -16.00
CA ARG A 708 1.45 -37.36 -16.27
C ARG A 708 1.14 -35.88 -16.50
N GLU A 709 0.15 -35.58 -17.32
CA GLU A 709 -0.27 -34.19 -17.56
C GLU A 709 -0.77 -33.53 -16.28
N ILE A 710 -1.65 -34.20 -15.52
CA ILE A 710 -2.22 -33.68 -14.27
C ILE A 710 -1.13 -33.42 -13.23
N TYR A 711 -0.24 -34.38 -13.00
CA TYR A 711 0.84 -34.23 -12.01
C TYR A 711 1.91 -33.22 -12.45
N SER A 712 2.17 -33.09 -13.76
CA SER A 712 3.06 -32.04 -14.29
C SER A 712 2.47 -30.65 -14.05
N VAL A 713 1.17 -30.50 -14.31
CA VAL A 713 0.46 -29.25 -14.11
C VAL A 713 0.28 -28.95 -12.61
N LEU A 714 0.11 -29.97 -11.75
CA LEU A 714 0.10 -29.82 -10.29
C LEU A 714 1.44 -29.27 -9.79
N LYS A 715 2.56 -29.82 -10.26
CA LYS A 715 3.91 -29.36 -9.89
C LYS A 715 4.09 -27.86 -10.20
N GLN A 716 3.59 -27.42 -11.35
CA GLN A 716 3.59 -26.00 -11.72
C GLN A 716 2.65 -25.18 -10.83
N ALA A 717 1.42 -25.64 -10.62
CA ALA A 717 0.42 -24.92 -9.83
C ALA A 717 0.86 -24.74 -8.37
N ASP A 718 1.48 -25.76 -7.76
CA ASP A 718 2.00 -25.69 -6.39
C ASP A 718 3.12 -24.65 -6.26
N PHE A 719 4.05 -24.62 -7.22
CA PHE A 719 5.08 -23.58 -7.28
C PHE A 719 4.50 -22.17 -7.46
N ASP A 720 3.44 -22.04 -8.27
CA ASP A 720 2.78 -20.75 -8.51
C ASP A 720 1.99 -20.26 -7.29
N TYR A 721 1.37 -21.15 -6.51
CA TYR A 721 0.77 -20.80 -5.22
C TYR A 721 1.81 -20.25 -4.25
N GLN A 722 2.97 -20.89 -4.13
CA GLN A 722 4.06 -20.43 -3.26
C GLN A 722 4.60 -19.04 -3.65
N ARG A 723 4.49 -18.67 -4.93
CA ARG A 723 4.92 -17.37 -5.48
C ARG A 723 3.77 -16.38 -5.71
N LEU A 724 2.57 -16.72 -5.24
CA LEU A 724 1.38 -15.88 -5.33
C LEU A 724 1.00 -15.51 -6.79
N GLN A 725 1.28 -16.40 -7.76
CA GLN A 725 0.92 -16.23 -9.16
C GLN A 725 -0.43 -16.89 -9.48
N TYR A 726 -1.51 -16.38 -8.88
CA TYR A 726 -2.82 -17.04 -8.94
C TYR A 726 -3.43 -17.11 -10.36
N ASN A 727 -3.04 -16.22 -11.26
CA ASN A 727 -3.49 -16.26 -12.65
C ASN A 727 -2.96 -17.50 -13.38
N THR A 728 -1.73 -17.93 -13.11
CA THR A 728 -1.17 -19.14 -13.71
C THR A 728 -1.69 -20.41 -13.03
N VAL A 729 -2.06 -20.34 -11.75
CA VAL A 729 -2.82 -21.40 -11.06
C VAL A 729 -4.17 -21.64 -11.74
N VAL A 730 -4.93 -20.58 -12.05
CA VAL A 730 -6.20 -20.72 -12.77
C VAL A 730 -5.96 -21.31 -14.16
N SER A 731 -4.93 -20.86 -14.87
CA SER A 731 -4.52 -21.45 -16.15
C SER A 731 -4.17 -22.95 -16.01
N ALA A 732 -3.53 -23.34 -14.91
CA ALA A 732 -3.21 -24.73 -14.60
C ALA A 732 -4.49 -25.56 -14.43
N ALA A 733 -5.48 -25.08 -13.67
CA ALA A 733 -6.78 -25.76 -13.56
C ALA A 733 -7.50 -25.89 -14.93
N MET A 734 -7.41 -24.89 -15.79
CA MET A 734 -7.93 -24.98 -17.17
C MET A 734 -7.22 -26.05 -18.00
N LYS A 735 -5.89 -26.17 -17.88
CA LYS A 735 -5.11 -27.23 -18.55
C LYS A 735 -5.48 -28.62 -18.02
N MET A 736 -5.64 -28.76 -16.70
CA MET A 736 -6.09 -30.01 -16.08
C MET A 736 -7.46 -30.43 -16.61
N LEU A 737 -8.42 -29.50 -16.70
CA LEU A 737 -9.75 -29.80 -17.26
C LEU A 737 -9.67 -30.23 -18.73
N ASN A 738 -8.83 -29.59 -19.54
CA ASN A 738 -8.66 -29.97 -20.95
C ASN A 738 -8.02 -31.37 -21.10
N ALA A 739 -7.08 -31.74 -20.22
CA ALA A 739 -6.49 -33.08 -20.18
C ALA A 739 -7.56 -34.15 -19.83
N LEU A 740 -8.38 -33.85 -18.82
CA LEU A 740 -9.52 -34.69 -18.42
C LEU A 740 -10.55 -34.87 -19.54
N ASP A 741 -10.95 -33.79 -20.23
CA ASP A 741 -11.88 -33.82 -21.37
C ASP A 741 -11.34 -34.70 -22.53
N SER A 742 -10.00 -34.74 -22.67
CA SER A 742 -9.32 -35.41 -23.78
C SER A 742 -9.07 -36.90 -23.51
N ALA A 743 -9.04 -37.31 -22.23
CA ALA A 743 -8.77 -38.68 -21.78
C ALA A 743 -9.99 -39.62 -21.91
N LYS A 744 -10.56 -39.72 -23.11
CA LYS A 744 -11.72 -40.59 -23.38
C LYS A 744 -11.37 -42.06 -23.15
N GLY A 745 -12.19 -42.76 -22.37
CA GLY A 745 -11.97 -44.17 -22.04
C GLY A 745 -10.91 -44.41 -20.97
N ALA A 746 -10.46 -43.36 -20.25
CA ALA A 746 -9.64 -43.53 -19.07
C ALA A 746 -10.35 -44.38 -18.01
N ASN A 747 -9.56 -45.10 -17.22
CA ASN A 747 -10.04 -45.88 -16.09
C ASN A 747 -10.79 -44.95 -15.10
N PRO A 748 -12.02 -45.29 -14.66
CA PRO A 748 -12.78 -44.49 -13.70
C PRO A 748 -12.01 -44.10 -12.44
N ALA A 749 -11.16 -44.99 -11.91
CA ALA A 749 -10.34 -44.73 -10.73
C ALA A 749 -9.26 -43.67 -10.98
N VAL A 750 -8.65 -43.67 -12.17
CA VAL A 750 -7.67 -42.67 -12.59
C VAL A 750 -8.36 -41.33 -12.85
N LEU A 751 -9.52 -41.35 -13.50
CA LEU A 751 -10.33 -40.17 -13.74
C LEU A 751 -10.73 -39.49 -12.42
N ARG A 752 -11.15 -40.29 -11.43
CA ARG A 752 -11.48 -39.84 -10.06
C ARG A 752 -10.27 -39.23 -9.35
N GLU A 753 -9.11 -39.89 -9.38
CA GLU A 753 -7.85 -39.35 -8.82
C GLU A 753 -7.52 -37.97 -9.42
N CYS A 754 -7.49 -37.89 -10.75
CA CYS A 754 -7.10 -36.69 -11.47
C CYS A 754 -8.10 -35.52 -11.28
N TYR A 755 -9.40 -35.81 -11.27
CA TYR A 755 -10.42 -34.79 -11.01
C TYR A 755 -10.34 -34.27 -9.56
N SER A 756 -10.08 -35.16 -8.59
CA SER A 756 -9.80 -34.75 -7.20
C SER A 756 -8.61 -33.81 -7.07
N VAL A 757 -7.53 -34.04 -7.81
CA VAL A 757 -6.36 -33.13 -7.84
C VAL A 757 -6.77 -31.76 -8.37
N MET A 758 -7.50 -31.71 -9.50
CA MET A 758 -7.96 -30.45 -10.08
C MET A 758 -8.88 -29.67 -9.14
N LEU A 759 -9.86 -30.33 -8.51
CA LEU A 759 -10.79 -29.70 -7.57
C LEU A 759 -10.03 -29.07 -6.39
N ARG A 760 -9.06 -29.78 -5.83
CA ARG A 760 -8.24 -29.28 -4.71
C ARG A 760 -7.33 -28.11 -5.12
N VAL A 761 -6.76 -28.15 -6.32
CA VAL A 761 -5.96 -27.04 -6.86
C VAL A 761 -6.81 -25.79 -7.10
N LEU A 762 -8.05 -25.96 -7.56
CA LEU A 762 -8.96 -24.86 -7.88
C LEU A 762 -9.70 -24.32 -6.64
N TYR A 763 -9.86 -25.13 -5.60
CA TYR A 763 -10.64 -24.80 -4.39
C TYR A 763 -10.29 -23.45 -3.74
N PRO A 764 -9.02 -23.08 -3.55
CA PRO A 764 -8.70 -21.79 -2.96
C PRO A 764 -9.26 -20.60 -3.75
N VAL A 765 -9.36 -20.70 -5.07
CA VAL A 765 -9.91 -19.65 -5.94
C VAL A 765 -11.43 -19.72 -6.02
N VAL A 766 -11.98 -20.93 -6.15
CA VAL A 766 -13.40 -21.20 -6.47
C VAL A 766 -13.99 -22.13 -5.40
N PRO A 767 -14.16 -21.65 -4.16
CA PRO A 767 -14.44 -22.54 -3.04
C PRO A 767 -15.85 -23.13 -3.02
N HIS A 768 -16.84 -22.51 -3.67
CA HIS A 768 -18.23 -22.97 -3.55
C HIS A 768 -18.52 -24.15 -4.48
N ALA A 769 -18.26 -23.98 -5.78
CA ALA A 769 -18.49 -25.01 -6.79
C ALA A 769 -17.65 -26.26 -6.52
N THR A 770 -16.36 -26.08 -6.19
CA THR A 770 -15.47 -27.21 -5.88
C THR A 770 -15.88 -27.91 -4.58
N PHE A 771 -16.33 -27.18 -3.56
CA PHE A 771 -16.84 -27.78 -2.32
C PHE A 771 -18.10 -28.61 -2.57
N GLN A 772 -19.07 -28.09 -3.32
CA GLN A 772 -20.28 -28.84 -3.61
C GLN A 772 -20.00 -30.08 -4.47
N LEU A 773 -19.16 -29.95 -5.50
CA LEU A 773 -18.67 -31.09 -6.30
C LEU A 773 -17.98 -32.13 -5.41
N TRP A 774 -17.16 -31.69 -4.47
CA TRP A 774 -16.44 -32.58 -3.56
C TRP A 774 -17.36 -33.43 -2.69
N GLN A 775 -18.41 -32.80 -2.15
CA GLN A 775 -19.43 -33.48 -1.36
C GLN A 775 -20.26 -34.43 -2.23
N GLU A 776 -20.80 -33.95 -3.35
CA GLU A 776 -21.71 -34.74 -4.18
C GLU A 776 -21.03 -35.91 -4.89
N LEU A 777 -19.73 -35.81 -5.17
CA LEU A 777 -18.93 -36.90 -5.76
C LEU A 777 -18.32 -37.83 -4.71
N GLY A 778 -18.64 -37.64 -3.43
CA GLY A 778 -18.25 -38.54 -2.35
C GLY A 778 -16.74 -38.56 -2.07
N TYR A 779 -16.04 -37.46 -2.34
CA TYR A 779 -14.64 -37.29 -1.91
C TYR A 779 -14.53 -36.98 -0.42
N ALA A 780 -15.58 -36.37 0.15
CA ALA A 780 -15.61 -36.00 1.55
C ALA A 780 -15.48 -37.20 2.52
N ASP A 781 -16.02 -38.36 2.16
CA ASP A 781 -15.91 -39.54 3.04
C ASP A 781 -14.51 -40.19 2.99
N GLU A 782 -13.67 -39.81 2.03
CA GLU A 782 -12.31 -40.37 1.86
C GLU A 782 -11.24 -39.43 2.42
N PHE A 783 -11.36 -38.14 2.13
CA PHE A 783 -10.35 -37.13 2.47
C PHE A 783 -10.82 -36.10 3.50
N GLY A 784 -12.06 -36.22 3.99
CA GLY A 784 -12.71 -35.20 4.82
C GLY A 784 -13.25 -34.03 4.01
N THR A 785 -13.75 -33.01 4.71
CA THR A 785 -14.28 -31.81 4.05
C THR A 785 -13.18 -31.12 3.22
N LEU A 786 -13.53 -30.54 2.08
CA LEU A 786 -12.54 -29.93 1.18
C LEU A 786 -11.72 -28.82 1.85
N LEU A 787 -12.27 -28.18 2.89
CA LEU A 787 -11.60 -27.16 3.68
C LEU A 787 -10.35 -27.67 4.41
N ASP A 788 -10.39 -28.91 4.90
CA ASP A 788 -9.29 -29.54 5.65
C ASP A 788 -8.68 -30.75 4.90
N ALA A 789 -9.15 -31.01 3.68
CA ALA A 789 -8.61 -32.07 2.84
C ALA A 789 -7.13 -31.79 2.52
N PRO A 790 -6.26 -32.81 2.51
CA PRO A 790 -4.85 -32.61 2.26
C PRO A 790 -4.60 -32.08 0.85
N TRP A 791 -3.71 -31.08 0.76
CA TRP A 791 -3.20 -30.59 -0.51
C TRP A 791 -2.65 -31.75 -1.36
N PRO A 792 -2.98 -31.83 -2.66
CA PRO A 792 -2.51 -32.91 -3.52
C PRO A 792 -0.99 -32.89 -3.64
N LYS A 793 -0.36 -34.06 -3.46
CA LYS A 793 1.10 -34.22 -3.61
C LYS A 793 1.43 -34.70 -5.02
N VAL A 794 2.54 -34.22 -5.56
CA VAL A 794 3.05 -34.68 -6.86
C VAL A 794 3.48 -36.13 -6.76
N ASP A 795 2.93 -37.00 -7.61
CA ASP A 795 3.44 -38.36 -7.81
C ASP A 795 4.57 -38.32 -8.84
N GLU A 796 5.82 -38.31 -8.35
CA GLU A 796 7.01 -38.28 -9.22
C GLU A 796 7.08 -39.50 -10.16
N LYS A 797 6.48 -40.64 -9.82
CA LYS A 797 6.43 -41.82 -10.72
C LYS A 797 5.50 -41.57 -11.91
N ALA A 798 4.42 -40.81 -11.72
CA ALA A 798 3.52 -40.44 -12.82
C ALA A 798 4.20 -39.49 -13.83
N LEU A 799 5.30 -38.82 -13.44
CA LEU A 799 6.08 -37.94 -14.31
C LEU A 799 7.13 -38.69 -15.14
N GLU A 800 7.41 -39.95 -14.81
CA GLU A 800 8.39 -40.74 -15.53
C GLU A 800 7.93 -41.00 -16.98
N GLN A 801 8.85 -40.80 -17.91
CA GLN A 801 8.65 -41.09 -19.32
C GLN A 801 9.71 -42.08 -19.75
N ALA A 802 9.29 -43.17 -20.39
CA ALA A 802 10.22 -44.10 -21.04
C ALA A 802 10.85 -43.46 -22.29
N GLU A 803 10.08 -42.61 -22.99
CA GLU A 803 10.50 -41.90 -24.20
C GLU A 803 10.22 -40.40 -24.09
N ILE A 804 11.10 -39.58 -24.65
CA ILE A 804 11.00 -38.11 -24.71
C ILE A 804 11.02 -37.63 -26.16
N GLU A 805 10.38 -36.49 -26.41
CA GLU A 805 10.47 -35.78 -27.69
C GLU A 805 11.58 -34.73 -27.65
N LEU A 806 12.55 -34.84 -28.56
CA LEU A 806 13.60 -33.86 -28.76
C LEU A 806 13.28 -32.99 -29.97
N VAL A 807 13.38 -31.67 -29.82
CA VAL A 807 13.18 -30.74 -30.94
C VAL A 807 14.23 -31.01 -32.03
N LEU A 808 13.79 -31.31 -33.25
CA LEU A 808 14.64 -31.50 -34.41
C LEU A 808 14.89 -30.17 -35.10
N GLN A 809 16.15 -29.76 -35.19
CA GLN A 809 16.58 -28.60 -35.96
C GLN A 809 17.48 -29.02 -37.12
N VAL A 810 17.36 -28.30 -38.24
CA VAL A 810 18.29 -28.39 -39.38
C VAL A 810 18.80 -26.98 -39.66
N ASN A 811 20.11 -26.78 -39.58
CA ASN A 811 20.75 -25.45 -39.64
C ASN A 811 20.11 -24.42 -38.68
N GLY A 812 19.80 -24.86 -37.45
CA GLY A 812 19.24 -24.01 -36.39
C GLY A 812 17.75 -23.67 -36.55
N LYS A 813 17.08 -24.12 -37.62
CA LYS A 813 15.64 -23.94 -37.82
C LYS A 813 14.89 -25.19 -37.36
N VAL A 814 13.82 -25.01 -36.57
CA VAL A 814 12.96 -26.12 -36.11
C VAL A 814 12.25 -26.77 -37.31
N ARG A 815 12.38 -28.10 -37.42
CA ARG A 815 11.83 -28.91 -38.51
C ARG A 815 10.93 -30.04 -38.04
N GLY A 816 10.91 -30.37 -36.75
CA GLY A 816 10.03 -31.40 -36.20
C GLY A 816 10.45 -31.78 -34.80
N ALA A 817 10.10 -32.99 -34.38
CA ALA A 817 10.53 -33.60 -33.14
C ALA A 817 10.87 -35.08 -33.35
N VAL A 818 11.87 -35.59 -32.64
CA VAL A 818 12.29 -37.00 -32.67
C VAL A 818 11.95 -37.62 -31.33
N LYS A 819 11.23 -38.75 -31.34
CA LYS A 819 11.01 -39.57 -30.14
C LYS A 819 12.18 -40.52 -29.92
N VAL A 820 12.71 -40.52 -28.70
CA VAL A 820 13.83 -41.38 -28.26
C VAL A 820 13.60 -41.83 -26.83
N ALA A 821 14.25 -42.91 -26.39
CA ALA A 821 14.24 -43.28 -24.96
C ALA A 821 14.80 -42.12 -24.10
N LYS A 822 14.28 -41.95 -22.89
CA LYS A 822 14.70 -40.85 -21.98
C LYS A 822 16.20 -40.89 -21.67
N ASP A 823 16.75 -42.09 -21.56
CA ASP A 823 18.15 -42.41 -21.32
C ASP A 823 18.90 -42.80 -22.62
N ALA A 824 18.32 -42.51 -23.79
CA ALA A 824 18.95 -42.80 -25.07
C ALA A 824 20.35 -42.19 -25.15
N PRO A 825 21.39 -43.00 -25.41
CA PRO A 825 22.74 -42.48 -25.60
C PRO A 825 22.76 -41.57 -26.82
N ARG A 826 23.71 -40.63 -26.82
CA ARG A 826 23.87 -39.63 -27.89
C ARG A 826 23.81 -40.23 -29.30
N GLU A 827 24.45 -41.39 -29.50
CA GLU A 827 24.50 -42.08 -30.79
C GLU A 827 23.11 -42.51 -31.30
N GLU A 828 22.23 -42.97 -30.41
CA GLU A 828 20.85 -43.33 -30.78
C GLU A 828 20.03 -42.10 -31.15
N ILE A 829 20.22 -40.99 -30.43
CA ILE A 829 19.57 -39.71 -30.75
C ILE A 829 20.00 -39.20 -32.12
N GLU A 830 21.31 -39.24 -32.40
CA GLU A 830 21.85 -38.83 -33.70
C GLU A 830 21.31 -39.72 -34.83
N LYS A 831 21.27 -41.03 -34.62
CA LYS A 831 20.73 -41.98 -35.60
C LYS A 831 19.24 -41.74 -35.86
N ALA A 832 18.44 -41.54 -34.82
CA ALA A 832 17.01 -41.25 -34.95
C ALA A 832 16.76 -39.91 -35.67
N ALA A 833 17.56 -38.89 -35.39
CA ALA A 833 17.47 -37.59 -36.04
C ALA A 833 17.84 -37.63 -37.53
N LEU A 834 18.87 -38.40 -37.90
CA LEU A 834 19.29 -38.60 -39.29
C LEU A 834 18.31 -39.47 -40.10
N ALA A 835 17.60 -40.39 -39.43
CA ALA A 835 16.57 -41.21 -40.05
C ALA A 835 15.22 -40.49 -40.21
N HIS A 836 15.07 -39.30 -39.62
CA HIS A 836 13.80 -38.57 -39.59
C HIS A 836 13.48 -37.94 -40.97
N GLU A 837 12.22 -38.07 -41.42
CA GLU A 837 11.77 -37.58 -42.74
C GLU A 837 12.05 -36.08 -42.95
N MET A 838 11.92 -35.28 -41.90
CA MET A 838 12.18 -33.84 -41.95
C MET A 838 13.67 -33.51 -42.09
N PHE A 839 14.59 -34.37 -41.65
CA PHE A 839 15.99 -34.17 -42.00
C PHE A 839 16.21 -34.43 -43.50
N ALA A 840 15.71 -35.56 -44.02
CA ALA A 840 15.82 -35.89 -45.45
C ALA A 840 15.23 -34.80 -46.37
N LYS A 841 14.12 -34.17 -45.96
CA LYS A 841 13.47 -33.10 -46.70
C LYS A 841 14.24 -31.77 -46.68
N PHE A 842 14.86 -31.42 -45.55
CA PHE A 842 15.47 -30.09 -45.34
C PHE A 842 17.01 -30.11 -45.40
N SER A 843 17.63 -31.26 -45.60
CA SER A 843 19.07 -31.38 -45.86
C SER A 843 19.45 -31.05 -47.31
N GLU A 844 18.47 -31.03 -48.22
CA GLU A 844 18.67 -30.76 -49.67
C GLU A 844 19.73 -31.68 -50.30
N GLY A 845 19.86 -32.92 -49.79
CA GLY A 845 20.85 -33.90 -50.24
C GLY A 845 22.26 -33.73 -49.66
N ASN A 846 22.49 -32.72 -48.80
CA ASN A 846 23.77 -32.51 -48.14
C ASN A 846 23.97 -33.48 -46.96
N ALA A 847 25.21 -33.93 -46.78
CA ALA A 847 25.59 -34.76 -45.64
C ALA A 847 25.74 -33.92 -44.36
N PRO A 848 25.42 -34.47 -43.17
CA PRO A 848 25.57 -33.76 -41.90
C PRO A 848 27.05 -33.44 -41.62
N ARG A 849 27.38 -32.16 -41.40
CA ARG A 849 28.72 -31.71 -41.00
C ARG A 849 28.95 -31.81 -39.50
N LYS A 850 27.91 -31.54 -38.72
CA LYS A 850 27.97 -31.56 -37.24
C LYS A 850 26.59 -31.80 -36.67
N ILE A 851 26.49 -32.68 -35.68
CA ILE A 851 25.25 -32.90 -34.93
C ILE A 851 25.47 -32.42 -33.50
N VAL A 852 24.57 -31.54 -33.05
CA VAL A 852 24.57 -30.98 -31.70
C VAL A 852 23.38 -31.54 -30.95
N VAL A 853 23.65 -32.44 -30.01
CA VAL A 853 22.64 -32.99 -29.10
C VAL A 853 22.69 -32.22 -27.79
N VAL A 854 21.55 -31.67 -27.38
CA VAL A 854 21.33 -31.17 -26.02
C VAL A 854 20.42 -32.19 -25.34
N PRO A 855 20.96 -33.04 -24.45
CA PRO A 855 20.20 -34.10 -23.80
C PRO A 855 18.90 -33.57 -23.19
N GLY A 856 17.79 -34.27 -23.43
CA GLY A 856 16.48 -33.91 -22.89
C GLY A 856 15.79 -32.71 -23.56
N ARG A 857 16.40 -32.03 -24.55
CA ARG A 857 15.80 -30.83 -25.17
C ARG A 857 15.74 -30.86 -26.69
N LEU A 858 16.87 -31.01 -27.37
CA LEU A 858 16.93 -30.86 -28.83
C LEU A 858 18.09 -31.61 -29.48
N VAL A 859 17.97 -31.83 -30.78
CA VAL A 859 19.01 -32.27 -31.68
C VAL A 859 19.05 -31.35 -32.90
N ASN A 860 20.19 -30.70 -33.14
CA ASN A 860 20.39 -29.81 -34.28
C ASN A 860 21.43 -30.40 -35.24
N ILE A 861 21.01 -30.61 -36.49
CA ILE A 861 21.83 -31.14 -37.56
C ILE A 861 22.30 -29.96 -38.42
N VAL A 862 23.61 -29.73 -38.45
CA VAL A 862 24.26 -28.74 -39.30
C VAL A 862 24.67 -29.42 -40.59
N VAL A 863 24.20 -28.90 -41.73
CA VAL A 863 24.43 -29.41 -43.09
C VAL A 863 25.30 -28.45 -43.89
#